data_AF-A0A540NS84-F1
#
_entry.id   AF-A0A540NS84-F1
#
_cell.length_a   1.000
_cell.length_b   1.000
_cell.length_c   1.000
_cell.angle_alpha   90.00
_cell.angle_beta   90.00
_cell.angle_gamma   90.00
#
_symmetry.space_group_name_H-M   'P 1'
#
loop_
_entity.id
_entity.type
_entity.pdbx_description
1 polymer ?
#
loop_
_entity_poly.entity_id
_entity_poly.type
_entity_poly.pdbx_seq_one_letter_code
_entity_poly.pdbx_strand_id
1 'polypeptide(L)'
;MQRVGFSLRVPCSHSVLRMRAIPISKLKCKALQPFSRPCSHVPSVSESPPSTLVQQFTKFCYQRDLPRAMIAMEAMQRCGLWADSVVYSELVKCCLARRAVQQGKLVHKHVFSNGYQPKTFLINVFINMYVKFALLEEAQELFDEMPERNVVSWTTMISAYSNAKLNHKALESLVLMLREGVSPNSFTYSSVLRACNGLSNLKQLHCCIFKAGLESDVFVRSALIDVYSKLGELPNALGIFNEMVSGDLVVWNSVIGAFAQNSDGDEALNLFKRMKRAGFSAEEATLTSVLRACTVLALLELGRQVHVHAVKYGQDLILNNALLDMYCKCGSLEDANSVFTRLEEKDVISWSTMIAGLAQNGFSQEALRLFEQMKVSGVKPNYITLLGVLFACSHAGLLEDGWYFLQNMKQLFGIDPGREHYGCVIDLLGRAGKLDEAARLIQEMEGKPDAVTWRTLLGACRVHRNVDLAAYAANQILKTDPDDAGTYILLSNIYANSQRWEDVTEVRKSMKARGVTKEPGCSWIEVNKQIHAFILGDDSHPQIDEINRQLSLLIDRLMAVGYIPDTNFVLQDLEGEQREVSLLSHSEKLAIVFGLMSLSKGKTVRIRKNLRICGDCHVFAKLVAKMEERTIVIRDPIRWVGIQTVFLALLKVLQERSKLQMAEQIQKHNKSNDEMEKFLVQKDWIPLWSIDLEGMLNGAGRCVLRMPLVLIMCKSTAHSTWFVRP
;
A
#
# COMPACT_ATOMS: atom_id res chain seq x y z
N MET A 1 -5.61 52.87 22.38
CA MET A 1 -5.15 52.83 23.79
C MET A 1 -5.26 51.38 24.23
N GLN A 2 -4.28 50.62 24.69
CA GLN A 2 -2.97 50.90 25.28
C GLN A 2 -1.86 50.12 24.54
N ARG A 3 -0.68 50.74 24.45
CA ARG A 3 0.58 50.09 24.07
C ARG A 3 1.18 49.45 25.33
N VAL A 4 1.62 48.20 25.25
CA VAL A 4 2.71 47.68 26.08
C VAL A 4 3.60 46.85 25.16
N GLY A 5 4.80 47.35 24.92
CA GLY A 5 5.81 46.72 24.09
C GLY A 5 6.59 45.66 24.86
N PHE A 6 6.93 44.57 24.17
CA PHE A 6 8.02 43.70 24.57
C PHE A 6 9.13 43.80 23.53
N SER A 7 10.21 44.47 23.95
CA SER A 7 11.51 44.46 23.30
C SER A 7 12.19 43.14 23.64
N LEU A 8 12.47 42.31 22.64
CA LEU A 8 13.37 41.17 22.76
C LEU A 8 14.63 41.47 21.93
N ARG A 9 15.70 41.84 22.65
CA ARG A 9 17.06 41.96 22.15
C ARG A 9 17.56 40.57 21.76
N VAL A 10 17.97 40.41 20.50
CA VAL A 10 18.75 39.25 20.03
C VAL A 10 20.22 39.64 20.12
N PRO A 11 21.11 38.81 20.71
CA PRO A 11 22.53 39.14 20.78
C PRO A 11 23.21 38.92 19.42
N CYS A 12 23.78 39.99 18.86
CA CYS A 12 24.72 39.92 17.74
C CYS A 12 26.03 39.27 18.20
N SER A 13 26.25 38.01 17.82
CA SER A 13 27.59 37.44 17.79
C SER A 13 28.27 37.84 16.48
N HIS A 14 29.14 38.84 16.55
CA HIS A 14 30.10 39.17 15.50
C HIS A 14 31.07 38.01 15.28
N SER A 15 30.88 37.24 14.21
CA SER A 15 31.96 36.44 13.62
C SER A 15 32.43 37.15 12.35
N VAL A 16 33.49 37.93 12.50
CA VAL A 16 34.26 38.54 11.41
C VAL A 16 34.93 37.43 10.60
N LEU A 17 34.33 37.05 9.47
CA LEU A 17 35.03 36.25 8.46
C LEU A 17 35.65 37.20 7.44
N ARG A 18 36.97 37.35 7.61
CA ARG A 18 37.90 38.06 6.72
C ARG A 18 37.65 37.67 5.26
N MET A 19 37.31 38.66 4.42
CA MET A 19 37.54 38.59 2.98
C MET A 19 39.04 38.32 2.73
N ARG A 20 39.37 37.08 2.33
CA ARG A 20 40.62 36.80 1.64
C ARG A 20 40.36 37.00 0.16
N ALA A 21 40.82 38.12 -0.38
CA ALA A 21 41.09 38.26 -1.80
C ALA A 21 42.12 37.18 -2.20
N ILE A 22 41.78 36.31 -3.14
CA ILE A 22 42.71 35.39 -3.79
C ILE A 22 42.66 35.66 -5.30
N PRO A 23 43.82 35.74 -5.99
CA PRO A 23 43.92 36.37 -7.31
C PRO A 23 43.42 35.47 -8.44
N ILE A 24 42.79 36.11 -9.43
CA ILE A 24 42.50 35.54 -10.74
C ILE A 24 43.82 35.19 -11.43
N SER A 25 44.24 33.93 -11.41
CA SER A 25 45.11 33.37 -12.46
C SER A 25 45.17 31.84 -12.43
N LYS A 26 45.12 31.26 -13.64
CA LYS A 26 45.44 29.88 -14.02
C LYS A 26 44.34 28.81 -13.88
N LEU A 27 43.48 28.76 -14.89
CA LEU A 27 43.08 27.48 -15.50
C LEU A 27 43.48 27.51 -16.98
N LYS A 28 44.63 26.91 -17.27
CA LYS A 28 45.04 26.52 -18.63
C LYS A 28 44.13 25.38 -19.06
N CYS A 29 43.20 25.62 -19.98
CA CYS A 29 42.55 24.54 -20.72
C CYS A 29 43.60 23.82 -21.57
N LYS A 30 43.84 22.54 -21.27
CA LYS A 30 44.52 21.61 -22.19
C LYS A 30 43.68 21.48 -23.45
N ALA A 31 44.31 21.72 -24.59
CA ALA A 31 43.73 21.48 -25.91
C ALA A 31 43.34 20.01 -26.05
N LEU A 32 42.07 19.75 -26.35
CA LEU A 32 41.62 18.51 -26.97
C LEU A 32 41.51 18.77 -28.47
N GLN A 33 42.18 17.92 -29.25
CA GLN A 33 42.21 17.96 -30.71
C GLN A 33 40.80 17.82 -31.31
N PRO A 34 40.48 18.49 -32.43
CA PRO A 34 39.25 18.26 -33.16
C PRO A 34 39.38 16.96 -33.97
N PHE A 35 38.54 15.96 -33.65
CA PHE A 35 38.29 14.83 -34.53
C PHE A 35 37.48 15.32 -35.73
N SER A 36 38.14 15.51 -36.87
CA SER A 36 37.53 15.72 -38.17
C SER A 36 37.04 14.38 -38.75
N ARG A 37 35.73 14.24 -38.95
CA ARG A 37 35.16 13.38 -40.01
C ARG A 37 34.27 14.27 -40.90
N PRO A 38 34.48 14.28 -42.23
CA PRO A 38 33.67 15.08 -43.13
C PRO A 38 32.38 14.32 -43.46
N CYS A 39 31.22 14.85 -43.08
CA CYS A 39 29.96 14.47 -43.69
C CYS A 39 29.50 15.61 -44.61
N SER A 40 29.24 15.18 -45.84
CA SER A 40 28.83 15.87 -47.05
C SER A 40 27.67 16.86 -46.92
N HIS A 41 27.78 17.94 -47.72
CA HIS A 41 26.77 18.89 -48.14
C HIS A 41 26.12 19.79 -47.09
N VAL A 42 26.80 20.90 -46.79
CA VAL A 42 26.17 22.15 -46.32
C VAL A 42 25.91 23.01 -47.56
N PRO A 43 24.67 23.45 -47.86
CA PRO A 43 24.47 24.53 -48.81
C PRO A 43 25.00 25.81 -48.17
N SER A 44 25.87 26.53 -48.90
CA SER A 44 26.29 27.89 -48.56
C SER A 44 25.05 28.76 -48.35
N VAL A 45 24.82 29.19 -47.11
CA VAL A 45 23.80 30.20 -46.81
C VAL A 45 24.33 31.52 -47.36
N SER A 46 23.73 31.95 -48.47
CA SER A 46 23.81 33.32 -48.96
C SER A 46 23.37 34.27 -47.84
N GLU A 47 24.02 35.44 -47.78
CA GLU A 47 23.66 36.55 -46.89
C GLU A 47 22.20 36.92 -47.09
N SER A 48 21.34 36.34 -46.26
CA SER A 48 19.91 36.66 -46.20
C SER A 48 19.74 37.88 -45.31
N PRO A 49 18.81 38.80 -45.62
CA PRO A 49 18.59 39.99 -44.83
C PRO A 49 18.34 39.64 -43.35
N PRO A 50 18.82 40.43 -42.38
CA PRO A 50 18.61 40.20 -40.94
C PRO A 50 17.16 39.92 -40.55
N SER A 51 16.20 40.60 -41.22
CA SER A 51 14.76 40.40 -41.02
C SER A 51 14.26 39.04 -41.48
N THR A 52 14.83 38.47 -42.53
CA THR A 52 14.42 37.19 -43.11
C THR A 52 14.84 36.02 -42.23
N LEU A 53 16.01 36.12 -41.58
CA LEU A 53 16.53 35.10 -40.68
C LEU A 53 15.68 34.97 -39.39
N VAL A 54 15.30 36.09 -38.78
CA VAL A 54 14.41 36.11 -37.60
C VAL A 54 13.02 35.57 -37.93
N GLN A 55 12.48 35.87 -39.13
CA GLN A 55 11.20 35.33 -39.59
C GLN A 55 11.25 33.81 -39.81
N GLN A 56 12.33 33.29 -40.40
CA GLN A 56 12.54 31.85 -40.56
C GLN A 56 12.65 31.14 -39.21
N PHE A 57 13.44 31.68 -38.29
CA PHE A 57 13.56 31.16 -36.92
C PHE A 57 12.20 31.13 -36.21
N THR A 58 11.45 32.22 -36.29
CA THR A 58 10.09 32.33 -35.71
C THR A 58 9.17 31.25 -36.27
N LYS A 59 9.16 31.06 -37.60
CA LYS A 59 8.37 30.03 -38.26
C LYS A 59 8.75 28.62 -37.76
N PHE A 60 10.04 28.30 -37.66
CA PHE A 60 10.48 26.98 -37.19
C PHE A 60 10.13 26.73 -35.72
N CYS A 61 10.17 27.75 -34.86
CA CYS A 61 9.75 27.64 -33.46
C CYS A 61 8.26 27.30 -33.36
N TYR A 62 7.39 28.01 -34.08
CA TYR A 62 5.94 27.72 -34.08
C TYR A 62 5.60 26.38 -34.74
N GLN A 63 6.40 25.92 -35.70
CA GLN A 63 6.28 24.58 -36.29
C GLN A 63 6.84 23.46 -35.39
N ARG A 64 7.46 23.80 -34.25
CA ARG A 64 8.12 22.87 -33.32
C ARG A 64 9.21 22.02 -33.98
N ASP A 65 9.87 22.57 -35.00
CA ASP A 65 10.99 21.93 -35.71
C ASP A 65 12.32 22.32 -35.02
N LEU A 66 12.64 21.60 -33.93
CA LEU A 66 13.83 21.90 -33.11
C LEU A 66 15.13 21.93 -33.92
N PRO A 67 15.48 20.95 -34.79
CA PRO A 67 16.73 20.98 -35.54
C PRO A 67 16.89 22.23 -36.40
N ARG A 68 15.85 22.61 -37.17
CA ARG A 68 15.92 23.79 -38.03
C ARG A 68 15.91 25.09 -37.24
N ALA A 69 15.17 25.14 -36.14
CA ALA A 69 15.19 26.28 -35.22
C ALA A 69 16.58 26.49 -34.59
N MET A 70 17.27 25.42 -34.18
CA MET A 70 18.63 25.50 -33.62
C MET A 70 19.65 25.99 -34.66
N ILE A 71 19.59 25.51 -35.90
CA ILE A 71 20.46 25.98 -36.99
C ILE A 71 20.23 27.46 -37.28
N ALA A 72 18.96 27.88 -37.35
CA ALA A 72 18.60 29.29 -37.55
C ALA A 72 19.07 30.16 -36.37
N MET A 73 18.99 29.66 -35.14
CA MET A 73 19.50 30.36 -33.94
C MET A 73 21.02 30.52 -33.97
N GLU A 74 21.78 29.49 -34.37
CA GLU A 74 23.24 29.59 -34.51
C GLU A 74 23.63 30.64 -35.56
N ALA A 75 22.90 30.71 -36.68
CA ALA A 75 23.08 31.76 -37.66
C ALA A 75 22.74 33.15 -37.09
N MET A 76 21.64 33.27 -36.34
CA MET A 76 21.28 34.51 -35.64
C MET A 76 22.35 34.96 -34.64
N GLN A 77 22.95 34.02 -33.91
CA GLN A 77 24.02 34.30 -32.96
C GLN A 77 25.27 34.88 -33.65
N ARG A 78 25.64 34.37 -34.83
CA ARG A 78 26.78 34.91 -35.61
C ARG A 78 26.54 36.34 -36.09
N CYS A 79 25.27 36.69 -36.34
CA CYS A 79 24.86 38.02 -36.76
C CYS A 79 24.51 38.97 -35.60
N GLY A 80 24.58 38.51 -34.33
CA GLY A 80 24.18 39.31 -33.17
C GLY A 80 22.69 39.68 -33.17
N LEU A 81 21.83 38.79 -33.65
CA LEU A 81 20.38 39.01 -33.75
C LEU A 81 19.64 38.23 -32.67
N TRP A 82 18.54 38.80 -32.18
CA TRP A 82 17.64 38.16 -31.21
C TRP A 82 16.20 38.20 -31.67
N ALA A 83 15.44 37.17 -31.29
CA ALA A 83 13.99 37.17 -31.43
C ALA A 83 13.31 37.78 -30.19
N ASP A 84 12.00 37.93 -30.26
CA ASP A 84 11.22 38.32 -29.09
C ASP A 84 11.14 37.18 -28.04
N SER A 85 10.68 37.54 -26.84
CA SER A 85 10.56 36.60 -25.72
C SER A 85 9.52 35.48 -25.94
N VAL A 86 8.53 35.69 -26.80
CA VAL A 86 7.47 34.71 -27.06
C VAL A 86 8.01 33.59 -27.96
N VAL A 87 8.78 33.96 -28.98
CA VAL A 87 9.42 33.00 -29.89
C VAL A 87 10.40 32.10 -29.14
N TYR A 88 11.25 32.66 -28.28
CA TYR A 88 12.13 31.85 -27.42
C TYR A 88 11.34 30.96 -26.45
N SER A 89 10.19 31.43 -25.93
CA SER A 89 9.34 30.59 -25.08
C SER A 89 8.83 29.35 -25.81
N GLU A 90 8.41 29.47 -27.08
CA GLU A 90 7.96 28.32 -27.86
C GLU A 90 9.12 27.35 -28.17
N LEU A 91 10.32 27.86 -28.43
CA LEU A 91 11.51 27.03 -28.60
C LEU A 91 11.84 26.26 -27.31
N VAL A 92 11.79 26.91 -26.15
CA VAL A 92 12.02 26.27 -24.85
C VAL A 92 10.97 25.17 -24.58
N LYS A 93 9.69 25.41 -24.89
CA LYS A 93 8.65 24.36 -24.81
C LYS A 93 8.97 23.17 -25.73
N CYS A 94 9.50 23.43 -26.92
CA CYS A 94 9.95 22.36 -27.82
C CYS A 94 11.11 21.55 -27.22
N CYS A 95 12.09 22.21 -26.60
CA CYS A 95 13.17 21.55 -25.87
C CYS A 95 12.64 20.70 -24.72
N LEU A 96 11.65 21.19 -23.97
CA LEU A 96 11.01 20.46 -22.87
C LEU A 96 10.28 19.20 -23.36
N ALA A 97 9.49 19.32 -24.43
CA ALA A 97 8.76 18.20 -25.00
C ALA A 97 9.68 17.06 -25.48
N ARG A 98 10.88 17.40 -25.97
CA ARG A 98 11.89 16.45 -26.46
C ARG A 98 12.94 16.06 -25.41
N ARG A 99 12.86 16.59 -24.19
CA ARG A 99 13.89 16.46 -23.14
C ARG A 99 15.31 16.84 -23.63
N ALA A 100 15.40 17.84 -24.50
CA ALA A 100 16.62 18.26 -25.18
C ALA A 100 17.45 19.24 -24.32
N VAL A 101 18.14 18.70 -23.31
CA VAL A 101 18.85 19.50 -22.28
C VAL A 101 19.96 20.38 -22.88
N GLN A 102 20.78 19.83 -23.77
CA GLN A 102 21.91 20.58 -24.35
C GLN A 102 21.44 21.73 -25.23
N GLN A 103 20.41 21.49 -26.05
CA GLN A 103 19.79 22.51 -26.88
C GLN A 103 19.19 23.62 -26.00
N GLY A 104 18.49 23.27 -24.91
CA GLY A 104 18.00 24.25 -23.94
C GLY A 104 19.10 25.15 -23.35
N LYS A 105 20.26 24.56 -23.00
CA LYS A 105 21.43 25.33 -22.51
C LYS A 105 22.02 26.24 -23.59
N LEU A 106 22.04 25.83 -24.86
CA LEU A 106 22.47 26.68 -25.97
C LEU A 106 21.52 27.87 -26.18
N VAL A 107 20.20 27.64 -26.08
CA VAL A 107 19.20 28.71 -26.17
C VAL A 107 19.39 29.71 -25.02
N HIS A 108 19.59 29.23 -23.78
CA HIS A 108 19.92 30.10 -22.64
C HIS A 108 21.17 30.95 -22.95
N LYS A 109 22.28 30.31 -23.33
CA LYS A 109 23.54 31.00 -23.64
C LYS A 109 23.38 32.07 -24.73
N HIS A 110 22.58 31.81 -25.75
CA HIS A 110 22.32 32.79 -26.82
C HIS A 110 21.48 33.98 -26.31
N VAL A 111 20.41 33.72 -25.55
CA VAL A 111 19.54 34.78 -25.00
C VAL A 111 20.30 35.69 -24.04
N PHE A 112 21.25 35.15 -23.26
CA PHE A 112 22.03 35.91 -22.27
C PHE A 112 23.41 36.36 -22.82
N SER A 113 23.62 36.27 -24.13
CA SER A 113 24.82 36.80 -24.78
C SER A 113 24.76 38.34 -24.90
N ASN A 114 25.94 38.98 -24.97
CA ASN A 114 26.11 40.44 -24.85
C ASN A 114 25.09 41.25 -25.68
N GLY A 115 24.20 41.98 -25.01
CA GLY A 115 23.33 43.01 -25.60
C GLY A 115 21.82 42.81 -25.38
N TYR A 116 21.34 41.59 -25.17
CA TYR A 116 19.91 41.32 -24.97
C TYR A 116 19.53 41.34 -23.48
N GLN A 117 18.47 42.08 -23.15
CA GLN A 117 17.92 42.16 -21.79
C GLN A 117 16.60 41.37 -21.74
N PRO A 118 16.64 40.08 -21.32
CA PRO A 118 15.44 39.26 -21.30
C PRO A 118 14.43 39.80 -20.28
N LYS A 119 13.17 39.90 -20.68
CA LYS A 119 12.07 40.25 -19.76
C LYS A 119 11.89 39.16 -18.71
N THR A 120 11.40 39.52 -17.52
CA THR A 120 11.11 38.60 -16.40
C THR A 120 10.31 37.36 -16.82
N PHE A 121 9.37 37.50 -17.77
CA PHE A 121 8.64 36.38 -18.35
C PHE A 121 9.54 35.31 -18.96
N LEU A 122 10.53 35.70 -19.78
CA LEU A 122 11.43 34.77 -20.44
C LEU A 122 12.38 34.11 -19.43
N ILE A 123 12.85 34.87 -18.44
CA ILE A 123 13.68 34.33 -17.35
C ILE A 123 12.90 33.25 -16.58
N ASN A 124 11.63 33.50 -16.23
CA ASN A 124 10.76 32.51 -15.59
C ASN A 124 10.57 31.23 -16.44
N VAL A 125 10.51 31.37 -17.77
CA VAL A 125 10.44 30.23 -18.69
C VAL A 125 11.71 29.39 -18.63
N PHE A 126 12.89 30.02 -18.55
CA PHE A 126 14.17 29.32 -18.38
C PHE A 126 14.30 28.66 -17.01
N ILE A 127 13.88 29.33 -15.92
CA ILE A 127 13.85 28.72 -14.58
C ILE A 127 12.98 27.45 -14.61
N ASN A 128 11.76 27.53 -15.14
CA ASN A 128 10.89 26.35 -15.27
C ASN A 128 11.52 25.27 -16.18
N MET A 129 12.27 25.66 -17.22
CA MET A 129 13.01 24.71 -18.06
C MET A 129 14.04 23.92 -17.26
N TYR A 130 14.88 24.62 -16.49
CA TYR A 130 15.90 23.99 -15.64
C TYR A 130 15.28 23.09 -14.57
N VAL A 131 14.21 23.55 -13.90
CA VAL A 131 13.45 22.74 -12.94
C VAL A 131 12.94 21.44 -13.58
N LYS A 132 12.36 21.51 -14.78
CA LYS A 132 11.85 20.31 -15.49
C LYS A 132 12.95 19.39 -16.00
N PHE A 133 14.17 19.90 -16.20
CA PHE A 133 15.36 19.09 -16.49
C PHE A 133 16.06 18.56 -15.23
N ALA A 134 15.50 18.79 -14.03
CA ALA A 134 16.10 18.43 -12.74
C ALA A 134 17.47 19.08 -12.48
N LEU A 135 17.69 20.28 -13.05
CA LEU A 135 18.89 21.10 -12.90
C LEU A 135 18.59 22.27 -11.94
N LEU A 136 18.49 21.97 -10.65
CA LEU A 136 18.05 22.95 -9.65
C LEU A 136 19.10 24.01 -9.32
N GLU A 137 20.38 23.69 -9.46
CA GLU A 137 21.47 24.64 -9.22
C GLU A 137 21.45 25.75 -10.27
N GLU A 138 21.37 25.39 -11.56
CA GLU A 138 21.27 26.38 -12.64
C GLU A 138 19.96 27.18 -12.57
N ALA A 139 18.86 26.58 -12.09
CA ALA A 139 17.62 27.32 -11.85
C ALA A 139 17.78 28.36 -10.72
N GLN A 140 18.52 28.01 -9.66
CA GLN A 140 18.79 28.90 -8.53
C GLN A 140 19.75 30.02 -8.91
N GLU A 141 20.83 29.73 -9.63
CA GLU A 141 21.76 30.75 -10.15
C GLU A 141 21.01 31.79 -10.98
N LEU A 142 20.17 31.33 -11.92
CA LEU A 142 19.39 32.23 -12.76
C LEU A 142 18.35 33.04 -11.95
N PHE A 143 17.78 32.45 -10.90
CA PHE A 143 16.86 33.13 -10.00
C PHE A 143 17.56 34.20 -9.15
N ASP A 144 18.80 33.96 -8.72
CA ASP A 144 19.60 34.88 -7.93
C ASP A 144 20.07 36.10 -8.75
N GLU A 145 20.30 35.91 -10.05
CA GLU A 145 20.64 36.99 -11.00
C GLU A 145 19.45 37.90 -11.38
N MET A 146 18.21 37.52 -11.05
CA MET A 146 17.03 38.31 -11.40
C MET A 146 17.03 39.68 -10.68
N PRO A 147 16.91 40.81 -11.42
CA PRO A 147 16.82 42.13 -10.81
C PRO A 147 15.47 42.37 -10.11
N GLU A 148 14.38 41.83 -10.67
CA GLU A 148 13.04 41.88 -10.09
C GLU A 148 12.40 40.49 -10.14
N ARG A 149 11.93 40.02 -8.98
CA ARG A 149 11.25 38.74 -8.80
C ARG A 149 9.76 38.98 -8.59
N ASN A 150 8.95 38.26 -9.35
CA ASN A 150 7.49 38.29 -9.22
C ASN A 150 6.93 36.98 -8.64
N VAL A 151 5.62 36.93 -8.41
CA VAL A 151 4.94 35.75 -7.82
C VAL A 151 5.25 34.46 -8.59
N VAL A 152 5.38 34.52 -9.92
CA VAL A 152 5.70 33.35 -10.75
C VAL A 152 7.11 32.84 -10.46
N SER A 153 8.12 33.73 -10.45
CA SER A 153 9.52 33.34 -10.17
C SER A 153 9.64 32.63 -8.81
N TRP A 154 9.08 33.23 -7.76
CA TRP A 154 9.06 32.67 -6.41
C TRP A 154 8.29 31.34 -6.34
N THR A 155 7.10 31.28 -6.94
CA THR A 155 6.26 30.06 -6.92
C THR A 155 6.92 28.91 -7.67
N THR A 156 7.61 29.16 -8.79
CA THR A 156 8.35 28.14 -9.54
C THR A 156 9.48 27.56 -8.69
N MET A 157 10.27 28.40 -8.02
CA MET A 157 11.35 27.93 -7.15
C MET A 157 10.85 27.19 -5.91
N ILE A 158 9.82 27.71 -5.25
CA ILE A 158 9.18 27.06 -4.09
C ILE A 158 8.63 25.68 -4.48
N SER A 159 7.93 25.58 -5.62
CA SER A 159 7.39 24.31 -6.12
C SER A 159 8.52 23.33 -6.47
N ALA A 160 9.61 23.83 -7.07
CA ALA A 160 10.79 23.03 -7.37
C ALA A 160 11.43 22.45 -6.10
N TYR A 161 11.64 23.28 -5.08
CA TYR A 161 12.19 22.85 -3.78
C TYR A 161 11.28 21.86 -3.06
N SER A 162 9.97 22.11 -3.07
CA SER A 162 8.97 21.21 -2.49
C SER A 162 8.97 19.84 -3.18
N ASN A 163 8.99 19.80 -4.51
CA ASN A 163 9.05 18.54 -5.28
C ASN A 163 10.38 17.80 -5.09
N ALA A 164 11.49 18.52 -4.86
CA ALA A 164 12.81 17.95 -4.55
C ALA A 164 12.97 17.53 -3.09
N LYS A 165 11.93 17.66 -2.26
CA LYS A 165 11.94 17.40 -0.80
C LYS A 165 12.95 18.26 -0.02
N LEU A 166 13.34 19.42 -0.57
CA LEU A 166 14.20 20.40 0.08
C LEU A 166 13.35 21.37 0.91
N ASN A 167 12.70 20.82 1.94
CA ASN A 167 11.63 21.48 2.68
C ASN A 167 12.05 22.79 3.35
N HIS A 168 13.27 22.82 3.91
CA HIS A 168 13.80 24.04 4.52
C HIS A 168 13.93 25.18 3.51
N LYS A 169 14.46 24.89 2.31
CA LYS A 169 14.62 25.89 1.24
C LYS A 169 13.26 26.41 0.76
N ALA A 170 12.25 25.54 0.62
CA ALA A 170 10.90 25.96 0.23
C ALA A 170 10.29 26.95 1.24
N LEU A 171 10.44 26.68 2.55
CA LEU A 171 9.97 27.58 3.61
C LEU A 171 10.78 28.88 3.67
N GLU A 172 12.10 28.80 3.52
CA GLU A 172 12.98 29.97 3.48
C GLU A 172 12.64 30.88 2.29
N SER A 173 12.42 30.31 1.10
CA SER A 173 11.99 31.06 -0.08
C SER A 173 10.64 31.75 0.13
N LEU A 174 9.68 31.15 0.85
CA LEU A 174 8.43 31.84 1.21
C LEU A 174 8.70 33.05 2.13
N VAL A 175 9.58 32.90 3.12
CA VAL A 175 9.95 33.99 4.03
C VAL A 175 10.64 35.13 3.26
N LEU A 176 11.54 34.80 2.33
CA LEU A 176 12.20 35.79 1.48
C LEU A 176 11.21 36.50 0.54
N MET A 177 10.31 35.76 -0.09
CA MET A 177 9.22 36.32 -0.91
C MET A 177 8.40 37.35 -0.14
N LEU A 178 8.01 37.03 1.11
CA LEU A 178 7.28 37.93 1.99
C LEU A 178 8.11 39.15 2.42
N ARG A 179 9.42 38.99 2.66
CA ARG A 179 10.33 40.09 3.02
C ARG A 179 10.57 41.06 1.86
N GLU A 180 10.57 40.57 0.63
CA GLU A 180 10.62 41.39 -0.59
C GLU A 180 9.27 42.04 -0.93
N GLY A 181 8.23 41.83 -0.10
CA GLY A 181 6.91 42.45 -0.29
C GLY A 181 6.06 41.80 -1.38
N VAL A 182 6.46 40.63 -1.89
CA VAL A 182 5.70 39.90 -2.91
C VAL A 182 4.65 39.02 -2.22
N SER A 183 3.36 39.27 -2.48
CA SER A 183 2.27 38.50 -1.87
C SER A 183 2.18 37.08 -2.46
N PRO A 184 2.23 36.01 -1.64
CA PRO A 184 1.95 34.65 -2.08
C PRO A 184 0.53 34.49 -2.61
N ASN A 185 0.34 33.60 -3.57
CA ASN A 185 -0.99 33.23 -4.07
C ASN A 185 -1.36 31.78 -3.64
N SER A 186 -2.54 31.31 -4.07
CA SER A 186 -3.01 29.96 -3.76
C SER A 186 -2.04 28.86 -4.20
N PHE A 187 -1.44 28.99 -5.38
CA PHE A 187 -0.42 28.04 -5.87
C PHE A 187 0.87 28.06 -5.06
N THR A 188 1.29 29.23 -4.56
CA THR A 188 2.45 29.35 -3.67
C THR A 188 2.19 28.57 -2.38
N TYR A 189 1.08 28.85 -1.69
CA TYR A 189 0.76 28.17 -0.43
C TYR A 189 0.53 26.68 -0.61
N SER A 190 -0.18 26.23 -1.64
CA SER A 190 -0.35 24.80 -1.95
C SER A 190 0.98 24.09 -2.24
N SER A 191 2.00 24.82 -2.72
CA SER A 191 3.34 24.27 -2.93
C SER A 191 4.16 24.21 -1.63
N VAL A 192 4.07 25.24 -0.79
CA VAL A 192 4.77 25.28 0.52
C VAL A 192 4.16 24.28 1.50
N LEU A 193 2.84 24.12 1.53
CA LEU A 193 2.15 23.16 2.39
C LEU A 193 2.65 21.73 2.15
N ARG A 194 2.91 21.36 0.89
CA ARG A 194 3.49 20.05 0.53
C ARG A 194 4.90 19.82 1.11
N ALA A 195 5.64 20.89 1.42
CA ALA A 195 6.96 20.83 2.05
C ALA A 195 6.90 20.81 3.59
N CYS A 196 5.71 20.81 4.20
CA CYS A 196 5.56 20.85 5.65
C CYS A 196 5.59 19.46 6.27
N ASN A 197 6.53 19.26 7.19
CA ASN A 197 6.69 18.00 7.91
C ASN A 197 6.39 18.11 9.42
N GLY A 198 5.90 19.26 9.90
CA GLY A 198 5.72 19.50 11.33
C GLY A 198 4.54 20.38 11.67
N LEU A 199 3.86 20.05 12.77
CA LEU A 199 2.63 20.71 13.23
C LEU A 199 2.82 22.19 13.54
N SER A 200 3.97 22.57 14.09
CA SER A 200 4.29 23.98 14.38
C SER A 200 4.30 24.81 13.10
N ASN A 201 5.04 24.36 12.09
CA ASN A 201 5.16 25.07 10.80
C ASN A 201 3.82 25.09 10.05
N LEU A 202 3.06 23.98 10.11
CA LEU A 202 1.73 23.91 9.50
C LEU A 202 0.77 24.92 10.13
N LYS A 203 0.71 25.02 11.46
CA LYS A 203 -0.15 26.00 12.15
C LYS A 203 0.25 27.44 11.78
N GLN A 204 1.55 27.74 11.71
CA GLN A 204 2.02 29.06 11.28
C GLN A 204 1.60 29.39 9.84
N LEU A 205 1.76 28.45 8.91
CA LEU A 205 1.37 28.64 7.51
C LEU A 205 -0.14 28.77 7.36
N HIS A 206 -0.91 27.98 8.10
CA HIS A 206 -2.38 28.11 8.13
C HIS A 206 -2.78 29.52 8.61
N CYS A 207 -2.15 30.07 9.64
CA CYS A 207 -2.35 31.47 10.03
C CYS A 207 -1.94 32.47 8.93
N CYS A 208 -0.86 32.21 8.19
CA CYS A 208 -0.45 33.06 7.07
C CYS A 208 -1.47 33.02 5.92
N ILE A 209 -2.02 31.85 5.60
CA ILE A 209 -3.08 31.66 4.60
C ILE A 209 -4.33 32.46 4.99
N PHE A 210 -4.73 32.38 6.26
CA PHE A 210 -5.85 33.15 6.78
C PHE A 210 -5.61 34.66 6.67
N LYS A 211 -4.41 35.13 7.04
CA LYS A 211 -4.02 36.55 6.90
C LYS A 211 -3.97 37.02 5.44
N ALA A 212 -3.68 36.10 4.51
CA ALA A 212 -3.68 36.38 3.08
C ALA A 212 -5.09 36.37 2.45
N GLY A 213 -6.15 36.04 3.21
CA GLY A 213 -7.52 35.95 2.68
C GLY A 213 -7.73 34.76 1.74
N LEU A 214 -6.92 33.71 1.87
CA LEU A 214 -6.97 32.51 1.04
C LEU A 214 -7.61 31.31 1.75
N GLU A 215 -8.27 31.55 2.88
CA GLU A 215 -8.96 30.52 3.65
C GLU A 215 -10.13 29.90 2.89
N SER A 216 -10.73 30.60 1.93
CA SER A 216 -11.85 30.10 1.12
C SER A 216 -11.41 29.44 -0.20
N ASP A 217 -10.12 29.45 -0.52
CA ASP A 217 -9.58 28.86 -1.76
C ASP A 217 -9.60 27.31 -1.69
N VAL A 218 -10.20 26.69 -2.71
CA VAL A 218 -10.41 25.23 -2.79
C VAL A 218 -9.07 24.47 -2.82
N PHE A 219 -8.07 24.97 -3.54
CA PHE A 219 -6.76 24.31 -3.65
C PHE A 219 -5.99 24.39 -2.34
N VAL A 220 -6.03 25.56 -1.67
CA VAL A 220 -5.36 25.74 -0.39
C VAL A 220 -6.02 24.90 0.70
N ARG A 221 -7.36 24.83 0.76
CA ARG A 221 -8.07 23.95 1.71
C ARG A 221 -7.78 22.47 1.47
N SER A 222 -7.82 22.02 0.22
CA SER A 222 -7.47 20.63 -0.14
C SER A 222 -6.05 20.29 0.32
N ALA A 223 -5.08 21.19 0.09
CA ALA A 223 -3.71 21.03 0.56
C ALA A 223 -3.59 21.06 2.10
N LEU A 224 -4.33 21.91 2.79
CA LEU A 224 -4.37 21.95 4.26
C LEU A 224 -4.92 20.63 4.83
N ILE A 225 -6.04 20.14 4.31
CA ILE A 225 -6.64 18.87 4.72
C ILE A 225 -5.63 17.73 4.54
N ASP A 226 -5.01 17.62 3.36
CA ASP A 226 -4.01 16.58 3.08
C ASP A 226 -2.83 16.61 4.08
N VAL A 227 -2.29 17.80 4.37
CA VAL A 227 -1.12 17.93 5.27
C VAL A 227 -1.50 17.75 6.75
N TYR A 228 -2.62 18.29 7.21
CA TYR A 228 -3.12 18.02 8.57
C TYR A 228 -3.36 16.53 8.77
N SER A 229 -3.98 15.87 7.79
CA SER A 229 -4.23 14.43 7.84
C SER A 229 -2.95 13.60 7.79
N LYS A 230 -1.94 13.97 6.98
CA LYS A 230 -0.63 13.30 6.97
C LYS A 230 0.12 13.41 8.30
N LEU A 231 -0.14 14.45 9.08
CA LEU A 231 0.42 14.64 10.41
C LEU A 231 -0.47 14.07 11.53
N GLY A 232 -1.54 13.33 11.18
CA GLY A 232 -2.44 12.67 12.14
C GLY A 232 -3.48 13.58 12.81
N GLU A 233 -3.54 14.86 12.45
CA GLU A 233 -4.47 15.84 13.03
C GLU A 233 -5.82 15.84 12.31
N LEU A 234 -6.48 14.69 12.33
CA LEU A 234 -7.79 14.48 11.69
C LEU A 234 -8.88 15.48 12.15
N PRO A 235 -8.99 15.86 13.44
CA PRO A 235 -10.00 16.83 13.87
C PRO A 235 -9.84 18.21 13.22
N ASN A 236 -8.59 18.69 13.06
CA ASN A 236 -8.32 19.96 12.41
C ASN A 236 -8.65 19.90 10.90
N ALA A 237 -8.33 18.79 10.25
CA ALA A 237 -8.69 18.57 8.85
C ALA A 237 -10.23 18.58 8.65
N LEU A 238 -10.98 17.94 9.56
CA LEU A 238 -12.45 17.93 9.52
C LEU A 238 -13.06 19.30 9.82
N GLY A 239 -12.46 20.08 10.72
CA GLY A 239 -12.87 21.46 10.99
C GLY A 239 -12.82 22.33 9.73
N ILE A 240 -11.67 22.31 9.03
CA ILE A 240 -11.46 23.05 7.78
C ILE A 240 -12.48 22.65 6.70
N PHE A 241 -12.81 21.35 6.65
CA PHE A 241 -13.82 20.83 5.74
C PHE A 241 -15.23 21.32 6.07
N ASN A 242 -15.64 21.24 7.34
CA ASN A 242 -16.99 21.61 7.78
C ASN A 242 -17.27 23.11 7.66
N GLU A 243 -16.24 23.96 7.67
CA GLU A 243 -16.36 25.40 7.41
C GLU A 243 -16.67 25.72 5.93
N MET A 244 -16.70 24.73 5.03
CA MET A 244 -17.03 24.96 3.62
C MET A 244 -18.54 24.94 3.36
N VAL A 245 -19.06 26.04 2.80
CA VAL A 245 -20.47 26.16 2.39
C VAL A 245 -20.73 25.53 1.01
N SER A 246 -19.75 25.61 0.08
CA SER A 246 -19.77 24.95 -1.23
C SER A 246 -18.64 23.93 -1.29
N GLY A 247 -18.96 22.64 -1.14
CA GLY A 247 -17.98 21.58 -1.32
C GLY A 247 -17.66 21.36 -2.80
N ASP A 248 -16.39 21.34 -3.16
CA ASP A 248 -15.93 20.81 -4.46
C ASP A 248 -15.71 19.30 -4.32
N LEU A 249 -15.93 18.54 -5.40
CA LEU A 249 -15.61 17.14 -5.52
C LEU A 249 -14.13 16.85 -5.19
N VAL A 250 -13.22 17.75 -5.57
CA VAL A 250 -11.79 17.62 -5.23
C VAL A 250 -11.57 17.56 -3.72
N VAL A 251 -12.28 18.39 -2.95
CA VAL A 251 -12.14 18.43 -1.49
C VAL A 251 -12.78 17.22 -0.83
N TRP A 252 -13.95 16.77 -1.32
CA TRP A 252 -14.55 15.52 -0.87
C TRP A 252 -13.61 14.33 -1.05
N ASN A 253 -12.93 14.25 -2.20
CA ASN A 253 -11.95 13.20 -2.47
C ASN A 253 -10.74 13.29 -1.53
N SER A 254 -10.23 14.50 -1.28
CA SER A 254 -9.13 14.73 -0.34
C SER A 254 -9.49 14.32 1.08
N VAL A 255 -10.65 14.74 1.61
CA VAL A 255 -11.03 14.46 2.99
C VAL A 255 -11.40 12.98 3.21
N ILE A 256 -12.13 12.35 2.29
CA ILE A 256 -12.44 10.91 2.37
C ILE A 256 -11.15 10.09 2.26
N GLY A 257 -10.27 10.44 1.32
CA GLY A 257 -8.97 9.79 1.16
C GLY A 257 -8.11 9.90 2.42
N ALA A 258 -8.01 11.10 2.98
CA ALA A 258 -7.28 11.41 4.20
C ALA A 258 -7.74 10.58 5.41
N PHE A 259 -9.05 10.53 5.67
CA PHE A 259 -9.61 9.77 6.79
C PHE A 259 -9.42 8.27 6.59
N ALA A 260 -9.68 7.77 5.37
CA ALA A 260 -9.38 6.39 5.07
C ALA A 260 -7.89 6.08 5.27
N GLN A 261 -6.97 7.03 5.03
CA GLN A 261 -5.49 6.84 5.07
C GLN A 261 -5.00 6.64 6.49
N ASN A 262 -5.62 7.33 7.44
CA ASN A 262 -5.23 7.31 8.85
C ASN A 262 -6.04 6.31 9.68
N SER A 263 -6.52 5.24 9.04
CA SER A 263 -7.26 4.14 9.70
C SER A 263 -8.59 4.54 10.36
N ASP A 264 -9.09 5.75 10.12
CA ASP A 264 -10.44 6.18 10.51
C ASP A 264 -11.43 5.88 9.38
N GLY A 265 -11.69 4.58 9.20
CA GLY A 265 -12.58 4.10 8.15
C GLY A 265 -14.03 4.52 8.37
N ASP A 266 -14.47 4.65 9.63
CA ASP A 266 -15.86 4.97 9.96
C ASP A 266 -16.22 6.39 9.52
N GLU A 267 -15.36 7.37 9.84
CA GLU A 267 -15.61 8.74 9.43
C GLU A 267 -15.45 8.92 7.91
N ALA A 268 -14.52 8.19 7.27
CA ALA A 268 -14.42 8.17 5.81
C ALA A 268 -15.73 7.72 5.13
N LEU A 269 -16.39 6.67 5.68
CA LEU A 269 -17.68 6.19 5.18
C LEU A 269 -18.81 7.17 5.49
N ASN A 270 -18.76 7.86 6.63
CA ASN A 270 -19.74 8.88 6.99
C ASN A 270 -19.65 10.11 6.06
N LEU A 271 -18.44 10.56 5.76
CA LEU A 271 -18.15 11.60 4.76
C LEU A 271 -18.63 11.19 3.38
N PHE A 272 -18.42 9.93 2.97
CA PHE A 272 -18.95 9.41 1.70
C PHE A 272 -20.50 9.46 1.65
N LYS A 273 -21.18 9.09 2.74
CA LYS A 273 -22.65 9.21 2.83
C LYS A 273 -23.10 10.67 2.73
N ARG A 274 -22.39 11.60 3.40
CA ARG A 274 -22.67 13.05 3.33
C ARG A 274 -22.48 13.59 1.90
N MET A 275 -21.39 13.20 1.24
CA MET A 275 -21.10 13.54 -0.16
C MET A 275 -22.23 13.10 -1.09
N LYS A 276 -22.69 11.86 -0.97
CA LYS A 276 -23.82 11.33 -1.75
C LYS A 276 -25.13 12.07 -1.49
N ARG A 277 -25.44 12.39 -0.23
CA ARG A 277 -26.64 13.17 0.13
C ARG A 277 -26.59 14.60 -0.40
N ALA A 278 -25.40 15.18 -0.52
CA ALA A 278 -25.17 16.48 -1.12
C ALA A 278 -25.24 16.47 -2.67
N GLY A 279 -25.51 15.31 -3.29
CA GLY A 279 -25.72 15.18 -4.73
C GLY A 279 -24.46 14.98 -5.56
N PHE A 280 -23.28 14.82 -4.94
CA PHE A 280 -22.03 14.60 -5.68
C PHE A 280 -21.90 13.16 -6.17
N SER A 281 -21.42 13.01 -7.42
CA SER A 281 -21.08 11.70 -7.98
C SER A 281 -19.78 11.18 -7.36
N ALA A 282 -19.70 9.86 -7.15
CA ALA A 282 -18.49 9.25 -6.63
C ALA A 282 -17.62 8.84 -7.80
N GLU A 283 -16.47 9.48 -7.94
CA GLU A 283 -15.47 9.15 -8.97
C GLU A 283 -14.56 8.02 -8.49
N GLU A 284 -13.73 7.53 -9.39
CA GLU A 284 -12.79 6.43 -9.17
C GLU A 284 -11.90 6.62 -7.91
N ALA A 285 -11.37 7.84 -7.71
CA ALA A 285 -10.56 8.17 -6.55
C ALA A 285 -11.36 8.11 -5.23
N THR A 286 -12.63 8.55 -5.25
CA THR A 286 -13.55 8.42 -4.12
C THR A 286 -13.80 6.95 -3.81
N LEU A 287 -14.13 6.15 -4.83
CA LEU A 287 -14.46 4.73 -4.68
C LEU A 287 -13.27 3.94 -4.17
N THR A 288 -12.06 4.22 -4.64
CA THR A 288 -10.82 3.62 -4.14
C THR A 288 -10.60 3.92 -2.66
N SER A 289 -10.84 5.16 -2.24
CA SER A 289 -10.72 5.56 -0.82
C SER A 289 -11.77 4.88 0.06
N VAL A 290 -13.01 4.78 -0.42
CA VAL A 290 -14.11 4.09 0.27
C VAL A 290 -13.84 2.59 0.35
N LEU A 291 -13.37 1.95 -0.73
CA LEU A 291 -12.98 0.55 -0.72
C LEU A 291 -11.89 0.30 0.30
N ARG A 292 -10.92 1.20 0.43
CA ARG A 292 -9.89 1.07 1.47
C ARG A 292 -10.44 1.19 2.88
N ALA A 293 -11.44 2.04 3.12
CA ALA A 293 -12.16 2.07 4.39
C ALA A 293 -12.91 0.75 4.66
N CYS A 294 -13.60 0.20 3.65
CA CYS A 294 -14.23 -1.13 3.74
C CYS A 294 -13.19 -2.22 4.03
N THR A 295 -12.03 -2.16 3.37
CA THR A 295 -10.89 -3.04 3.58
C THR A 295 -10.34 -2.92 4.99
N VAL A 296 -10.26 -1.73 5.59
CA VAL A 296 -9.82 -1.58 6.97
C VAL A 296 -10.87 -2.17 7.90
N LEU A 297 -12.15 -1.85 7.73
CA LEU A 297 -13.24 -2.24 8.64
C LEU A 297 -13.79 -3.67 8.44
N ALA A 298 -13.37 -4.36 7.37
CA ALA A 298 -13.90 -5.67 6.96
C ALA A 298 -15.39 -5.67 6.53
N LEU A 299 -15.87 -4.57 5.95
CA LEU A 299 -17.27 -4.38 5.56
C LEU A 299 -17.54 -4.89 4.13
N LEU A 300 -17.65 -6.21 3.98
CA LEU A 300 -17.82 -6.86 2.66
C LEU A 300 -19.07 -6.39 1.91
N GLU A 301 -20.21 -6.28 2.60
CA GLU A 301 -21.48 -5.94 1.94
C GLU A 301 -21.50 -4.50 1.43
N LEU A 302 -20.84 -3.58 2.15
CA LEU A 302 -20.62 -2.23 1.65
C LEU A 302 -19.64 -2.22 0.48
N GLY A 303 -18.56 -3.00 0.56
CA GLY A 303 -17.63 -3.21 -0.55
C GLY A 303 -18.31 -3.71 -1.83
N ARG A 304 -19.27 -4.65 -1.71
CA ARG A 304 -20.10 -5.13 -2.83
C ARG A 304 -20.99 -4.03 -3.40
N GLN A 305 -21.60 -3.19 -2.57
CA GLN A 305 -22.38 -2.03 -3.05
C GLN A 305 -21.49 -1.05 -3.83
N VAL A 306 -20.27 -0.81 -3.36
CA VAL A 306 -19.28 0.04 -4.05
C VAL A 306 -18.83 -0.60 -5.36
N HIS A 307 -18.63 -1.92 -5.42
CA HIS A 307 -18.32 -2.64 -6.64
C HIS A 307 -19.43 -2.48 -7.71
N VAL A 308 -20.70 -2.59 -7.33
CA VAL A 308 -21.82 -2.33 -8.25
C VAL A 308 -21.77 -0.90 -8.79
N HIS A 309 -21.37 0.08 -7.97
CA HIS A 309 -21.16 1.45 -8.43
C HIS A 309 -19.99 1.54 -9.42
N ALA A 310 -18.86 0.91 -9.12
CA ALA A 310 -17.70 0.87 -10.01
C ALA A 310 -18.03 0.28 -11.39
N VAL A 311 -18.76 -0.83 -11.44
CA VAL A 311 -19.19 -1.46 -12.70
C VAL A 311 -20.07 -0.52 -13.54
N LYS A 312 -20.90 0.32 -12.89
CA LYS A 312 -21.82 1.22 -13.58
C LYS A 312 -21.15 2.45 -14.20
N TYR A 313 -20.08 2.96 -13.59
CA TYR A 313 -19.46 4.25 -13.97
C TYR A 313 -18.07 4.11 -14.60
N GLY A 314 -17.63 2.89 -14.88
CA GLY A 314 -16.34 2.57 -15.50
C GLY A 314 -15.33 2.07 -14.48
N GLN A 315 -14.57 1.05 -14.88
CA GLN A 315 -13.51 0.45 -14.07
C GLN A 315 -12.18 0.68 -14.78
N ASP A 316 -11.24 1.32 -14.09
CA ASP A 316 -9.85 1.33 -14.50
C ASP A 316 -9.08 0.21 -13.74
N LEU A 317 -7.79 0.07 -14.03
CA LEU A 317 -6.97 -0.96 -13.40
C LEU A 317 -6.75 -0.67 -11.90
N ILE A 318 -6.67 0.61 -11.49
CA ILE A 318 -6.45 1.00 -10.09
C ILE A 318 -7.65 0.62 -9.22
N LEU A 319 -8.87 0.96 -9.66
CA LEU A 319 -10.09 0.63 -8.95
C LEU A 319 -10.32 -0.88 -8.89
N ASN A 320 -10.00 -1.62 -9.96
CA ASN A 320 -10.06 -3.08 -9.94
C ASN A 320 -9.05 -3.70 -8.96
N ASN A 321 -7.82 -3.17 -8.89
CA ASN A 321 -6.83 -3.59 -7.90
C ASN A 321 -7.31 -3.29 -6.47
N ALA A 322 -7.97 -2.14 -6.23
CA ALA A 322 -8.58 -1.83 -4.94
C ALA A 322 -9.75 -2.77 -4.59
N LEU A 323 -10.56 -3.17 -5.57
CA LEU A 323 -11.63 -4.17 -5.40
C LEU A 323 -11.05 -5.54 -5.06
N LEU A 324 -9.99 -5.98 -5.75
CA LEU A 324 -9.27 -7.21 -5.44
C LEU A 324 -8.75 -7.21 -4.00
N ASP A 325 -8.05 -6.16 -3.60
CA ASP A 325 -7.52 -6.01 -2.23
C ASP A 325 -8.63 -6.06 -1.17
N MET A 326 -9.75 -5.37 -1.44
CA MET A 326 -10.92 -5.37 -0.57
C MET A 326 -11.54 -6.76 -0.42
N TYR A 327 -11.79 -7.47 -1.52
CA TYR A 327 -12.38 -8.81 -1.47
C TYR A 327 -11.46 -9.82 -0.79
N CYS A 328 -10.16 -9.80 -1.09
CA CYS A 328 -9.16 -10.66 -0.45
C CYS A 328 -9.11 -10.44 1.06
N LYS A 329 -9.05 -9.19 1.53
CA LYS A 329 -8.97 -8.89 2.99
C LYS A 329 -10.29 -9.01 3.73
N CYS A 330 -11.42 -9.02 3.01
CA CYS A 330 -12.73 -9.38 3.56
C CYS A 330 -12.99 -10.90 3.54
N GLY A 331 -12.05 -11.70 3.03
CA GLY A 331 -12.14 -13.16 2.94
C GLY A 331 -13.11 -13.68 1.89
N SER A 332 -13.51 -12.86 0.90
CA SER A 332 -14.35 -13.29 -0.22
C SER A 332 -13.49 -13.61 -1.45
N LEU A 333 -12.80 -14.75 -1.41
CA LEU A 333 -11.87 -15.14 -2.49
C LEU A 333 -12.57 -15.48 -3.80
N GLU A 334 -13.83 -15.92 -3.77
CA GLU A 334 -14.61 -16.20 -4.97
C GLU A 334 -14.86 -14.90 -5.76
N ASP A 335 -15.31 -13.85 -5.07
CA ASP A 335 -15.52 -12.52 -5.66
C ASP A 335 -14.18 -11.94 -6.15
N ALA A 336 -13.09 -12.09 -5.38
CA ALA A 336 -11.76 -11.66 -5.78
C ALA A 336 -11.31 -12.38 -7.06
N ASN A 337 -11.47 -13.71 -7.14
CA ASN A 337 -11.10 -14.48 -8.31
C ASN A 337 -11.94 -14.12 -9.54
N SER A 338 -13.23 -13.81 -9.35
CA SER A 338 -14.10 -13.31 -10.42
C SER A 338 -13.59 -11.98 -11.00
N VAL A 339 -13.26 -11.02 -10.14
CA VAL A 339 -12.67 -9.73 -10.58
C VAL A 339 -11.33 -9.97 -11.27
N PHE A 340 -10.47 -10.81 -10.70
CA PHE A 340 -9.13 -11.10 -11.23
C PHE A 340 -9.20 -11.72 -12.63
N THR A 341 -10.07 -12.72 -12.80
CA THR A 341 -10.22 -13.43 -14.08
C THR A 341 -10.76 -12.51 -15.17
N ARG A 342 -11.66 -11.58 -14.82
CA ARG A 342 -12.24 -10.59 -15.75
C ARG A 342 -11.28 -9.50 -16.23
N LEU A 343 -10.13 -9.32 -15.58
CA LEU A 343 -9.12 -8.35 -16.03
C LEU A 343 -8.49 -8.81 -17.34
N GLU A 344 -8.66 -8.01 -18.41
CA GLU A 344 -8.01 -8.25 -19.70
C GLU A 344 -6.48 -8.11 -19.59
N GLU A 345 -6.03 -7.01 -18.99
CA GLU A 345 -4.63 -6.77 -18.66
C GLU A 345 -4.43 -6.81 -17.14
N LYS A 346 -3.47 -7.61 -16.69
CA LYS A 346 -3.10 -7.76 -15.28
C LYS A 346 -1.71 -7.20 -15.07
N ASP A 347 -1.59 -6.18 -14.23
CA ASP A 347 -0.30 -5.64 -13.85
C ASP A 347 0.29 -6.40 -12.65
N VAL A 348 1.52 -6.03 -12.27
CA VAL A 348 2.21 -6.59 -11.11
C VAL A 348 1.39 -6.44 -9.82
N ILE A 349 0.56 -5.40 -9.71
CA ILE A 349 -0.26 -5.14 -8.53
C ILE A 349 -1.42 -6.14 -8.48
N SER A 350 -2.12 -6.39 -9.60
CA SER A 350 -3.19 -7.39 -9.67
C SER A 350 -2.70 -8.78 -9.24
N TRP A 351 -1.57 -9.23 -9.80
CA TRP A 351 -0.98 -10.53 -9.47
C TRP A 351 -0.54 -10.60 -8.01
N SER A 352 0.21 -9.59 -7.54
CA SER A 352 0.73 -9.57 -6.17
C SER A 352 -0.39 -9.54 -5.13
N THR A 353 -1.45 -8.77 -5.38
CA THR A 353 -2.61 -8.67 -4.49
C THR A 353 -3.32 -10.01 -4.36
N MET A 354 -3.54 -10.71 -5.48
CA MET A 354 -4.20 -12.02 -5.47
C MET A 354 -3.32 -13.11 -4.82
N ILE A 355 -2.02 -13.16 -5.12
CA ILE A 355 -1.06 -14.10 -4.50
C ILE A 355 -1.04 -13.90 -2.99
N ALA A 356 -0.85 -12.66 -2.53
CA ALA A 356 -0.84 -12.35 -1.11
C ALA A 356 -2.20 -12.66 -0.46
N GLY A 357 -3.31 -12.33 -1.13
CA GLY A 357 -4.67 -12.58 -0.66
C GLY A 357 -4.96 -14.07 -0.46
N LEU A 358 -4.60 -14.91 -1.43
CA LEU A 358 -4.70 -16.37 -1.31
C LEU A 358 -3.88 -16.90 -0.13
N ALA A 359 -2.63 -16.45 -0.01
CA ALA A 359 -1.73 -16.89 1.05
C ALA A 359 -2.23 -16.50 2.46
N GLN A 360 -2.74 -15.27 2.64
CA GLN A 360 -3.37 -14.81 3.90
C GLN A 360 -4.59 -15.63 4.32
N ASN A 361 -5.40 -16.03 3.34
CA ASN A 361 -6.61 -16.80 3.58
C ASN A 361 -6.35 -18.32 3.67
N GLY A 362 -5.08 -18.75 3.68
CA GLY A 362 -4.70 -20.15 3.90
C GLY A 362 -4.61 -21.01 2.63
N PHE A 363 -4.74 -20.41 1.44
CA PHE A 363 -4.67 -21.09 0.14
C PHE A 363 -3.24 -21.05 -0.43
N SER A 364 -2.25 -21.39 0.39
CA SER A 364 -0.82 -21.27 0.05
C SER A 364 -0.44 -21.96 -1.26
N GLN A 365 -0.97 -23.16 -1.52
CA GLN A 365 -0.64 -23.89 -2.76
C GLN A 365 -1.19 -23.18 -4.00
N GLU A 366 -2.39 -22.60 -3.92
CA GLU A 366 -2.97 -21.82 -5.01
C GLU A 366 -2.20 -20.53 -5.24
N ALA A 367 -1.74 -19.88 -4.17
CA ALA A 367 -0.87 -18.71 -4.25
C ALA A 367 0.44 -19.01 -5.00
N LEU A 368 1.09 -20.15 -4.71
CA LEU A 368 2.30 -20.57 -5.40
C LEU A 368 2.04 -20.94 -6.87
N ARG A 369 0.92 -21.63 -7.18
CA ARG A 369 0.53 -21.88 -8.58
C ARG A 369 0.28 -20.58 -9.34
N LEU A 370 -0.35 -19.60 -8.71
CA LEU A 370 -0.62 -18.30 -9.32
C LEU A 370 0.68 -17.52 -9.55
N PHE A 371 1.67 -17.65 -8.66
CA PHE A 371 3.01 -17.11 -8.87
C PHE A 371 3.72 -17.75 -10.08
N GLU A 372 3.59 -19.06 -10.28
CA GLU A 372 4.12 -19.72 -11.49
C GLU A 372 3.43 -19.19 -12.76
N GLN A 373 2.10 -19.02 -12.73
CA GLN A 373 1.35 -18.43 -13.85
C GLN A 373 1.79 -16.98 -14.15
N MET A 374 2.05 -16.18 -13.12
CA MET A 374 2.58 -14.82 -13.26
C MET A 374 3.91 -14.83 -14.03
N LYS A 375 4.84 -15.73 -13.67
CA LYS A 375 6.12 -15.87 -14.38
C LYS A 375 5.94 -16.26 -15.85
N VAL A 376 5.04 -17.21 -16.13
CA VAL A 376 4.73 -17.63 -17.51
C VAL A 376 4.11 -16.49 -18.33
N SER A 377 3.30 -15.63 -17.70
CA SER A 377 2.71 -14.45 -18.35
C SER A 377 3.72 -13.34 -18.69
N GLY A 378 4.99 -13.48 -18.27
CA GLY A 378 6.05 -12.49 -18.52
C GLY A 378 6.03 -11.28 -17.57
N VAL A 379 5.08 -11.22 -16.63
CA VAL A 379 5.03 -10.16 -15.62
C VAL A 379 6.10 -10.43 -14.56
N LYS A 380 7.03 -9.48 -14.39
CA LYS A 380 8.12 -9.61 -13.42
C LYS A 380 7.60 -9.46 -11.98
N PRO A 381 7.92 -10.40 -11.07
CA PRO A 381 7.66 -10.25 -9.64
C PRO A 381 8.29 -8.98 -9.08
N ASN A 382 7.64 -8.37 -8.09
CA ASN A 382 8.19 -7.27 -7.32
C ASN A 382 8.38 -7.67 -5.84
N TYR A 383 8.84 -6.70 -5.03
CA TYR A 383 9.03 -6.85 -3.59
C TYR A 383 7.79 -7.45 -2.88
N ILE A 384 6.59 -6.98 -3.21
CA ILE A 384 5.35 -7.45 -2.57
C ILE A 384 4.95 -8.84 -3.05
N THR A 385 5.22 -9.19 -4.32
CA THR A 385 4.98 -10.54 -4.85
C THR A 385 5.76 -11.58 -4.05
N LEU A 386 7.07 -11.36 -3.87
CA LEU A 386 7.94 -12.31 -3.18
C LEU A 386 7.61 -12.40 -1.68
N LEU A 387 7.18 -11.29 -1.07
CA LEU A 387 6.64 -11.31 0.28
C LEU A 387 5.43 -12.26 0.35
N GLY A 388 4.48 -12.15 -0.58
CA GLY A 388 3.31 -13.05 -0.65
C GLY A 388 3.69 -14.53 -0.87
N VAL A 389 4.75 -14.81 -1.62
CA VAL A 389 5.27 -16.16 -1.86
C VAL A 389 5.91 -16.75 -0.59
N LEU A 390 6.84 -16.03 0.04
CA LEU A 390 7.47 -16.47 1.30
C LEU A 390 6.42 -16.66 2.40
N PHE A 391 5.43 -15.79 2.38
CA PHE A 391 4.28 -15.90 3.24
C PHE A 391 3.49 -17.20 3.01
N ALA A 392 3.20 -17.54 1.76
CA ALA A 392 2.57 -18.81 1.40
C ALA A 392 3.42 -20.02 1.88
N CYS A 393 4.75 -19.97 1.69
CA CYS A 393 5.68 -21.00 2.15
C CYS A 393 5.64 -21.18 3.68
N SER A 394 5.64 -20.08 4.46
CA SER A 394 5.52 -20.13 5.93
C SER A 394 4.26 -20.87 6.38
N HIS A 395 3.12 -20.58 5.75
CA HIS A 395 1.83 -21.16 6.12
C HIS A 395 1.68 -22.61 5.68
N ALA A 396 2.31 -22.98 4.56
CA ALA A 396 2.36 -24.35 4.07
C ALA A 396 3.44 -25.20 4.75
N GLY A 397 4.35 -24.60 5.52
CA GLY A 397 5.49 -25.29 6.11
C GLY A 397 6.53 -25.73 5.06
N LEU A 398 6.60 -25.06 3.92
CA LEU A 398 7.53 -25.36 2.82
C LEU A 398 8.89 -24.73 3.11
N LEU A 399 9.64 -25.37 4.01
CA LEU A 399 10.92 -24.85 4.52
C LEU A 399 11.94 -24.61 3.40
N GLU A 400 12.14 -25.62 2.55
CA GLU A 400 13.13 -25.58 1.47
C GLU A 400 12.79 -24.49 0.44
N ASP A 401 11.52 -24.40 0.02
CA ASP A 401 11.08 -23.37 -0.94
C ASP A 401 11.23 -21.96 -0.36
N GLY A 402 10.83 -21.76 0.91
CA GLY A 402 10.96 -20.47 1.58
C GLY A 402 12.42 -20.02 1.69
N TRP A 403 13.32 -20.95 2.01
CA TRP A 403 14.76 -20.68 2.07
C TRP A 403 15.34 -20.39 0.69
N TYR A 404 14.97 -21.20 -0.31
CA TYR A 404 15.37 -21.04 -1.70
C TYR A 404 15.00 -19.65 -2.22
N PHE A 405 13.75 -19.24 -2.03
CA PHE A 405 13.28 -17.94 -2.50
C PHE A 405 14.03 -16.80 -1.83
N LEU A 406 14.22 -16.81 -0.51
CA LEU A 406 14.93 -15.75 0.22
C LEU A 406 16.38 -15.58 -0.27
N GLN A 407 17.12 -16.68 -0.40
CA GLN A 407 18.53 -16.67 -0.82
C GLN A 407 18.70 -16.23 -2.27
N ASN A 408 17.73 -16.55 -3.13
CA ASN A 408 17.81 -16.30 -4.56
C ASN A 408 17.02 -15.05 -5.02
N MET A 409 16.43 -14.25 -4.11
CA MET A 409 15.65 -13.06 -4.48
C MET A 409 16.45 -12.09 -5.36
N LYS A 410 17.68 -11.81 -4.96
CA LYS A 410 18.58 -10.87 -5.64
C LYS A 410 19.05 -11.41 -6.99
N GLN A 411 19.42 -12.70 -7.04
CA GLN A 411 19.98 -13.32 -8.23
C GLN A 411 18.91 -13.58 -9.31
N LEU A 412 17.73 -14.09 -8.92
CA LEU A 412 16.68 -14.46 -9.86
C LEU A 412 15.78 -13.28 -10.26
N PHE A 413 15.56 -12.33 -9.35
CA PHE A 413 14.57 -11.27 -9.55
C PHE A 413 15.15 -9.85 -9.44
N GLY A 414 16.42 -9.69 -9.03
CA GLY A 414 17.02 -8.37 -8.82
C GLY A 414 16.43 -7.61 -7.65
N ILE A 415 15.84 -8.31 -6.68
CA ILE A 415 15.17 -7.72 -5.51
C ILE A 415 16.00 -8.00 -4.27
N ASP A 416 16.42 -6.96 -3.56
CA ASP A 416 17.09 -7.10 -2.27
C ASP A 416 16.06 -7.52 -1.19
N PRO A 417 16.35 -8.57 -0.40
CA PRO A 417 15.51 -8.96 0.72
C PRO A 417 15.41 -7.81 1.74
N GLY A 418 14.18 -7.47 2.12
CA GLY A 418 13.93 -6.52 3.21
C GLY A 418 13.37 -7.19 4.45
N ARG A 419 13.10 -6.40 5.50
CA ARG A 419 12.77 -6.89 6.85
C ARG A 419 11.55 -7.80 6.86
N GLU A 420 10.53 -7.49 6.06
CA GLU A 420 9.30 -8.26 5.95
C GLU A 420 9.55 -9.66 5.38
N HIS A 421 10.50 -9.81 4.43
CA HIS A 421 10.88 -11.10 3.86
C HIS A 421 11.59 -11.99 4.89
N TYR A 422 12.55 -11.42 5.63
CA TYR A 422 13.19 -12.11 6.75
C TYR A 422 12.17 -12.51 7.81
N GLY A 423 11.22 -11.63 8.14
CA GLY A 423 10.14 -11.91 9.08
C GLY A 423 9.31 -13.15 8.69
N CYS A 424 8.99 -13.33 7.41
CA CYS A 424 8.29 -14.53 6.92
C CYS A 424 9.12 -15.81 7.07
N VAL A 425 10.43 -15.76 6.80
CA VAL A 425 11.30 -16.94 6.93
C VAL A 425 11.61 -17.27 8.39
N ILE A 426 11.70 -16.26 9.26
CA ILE A 426 11.80 -16.45 10.71
C ILE A 426 10.52 -17.08 11.26
N ASP A 427 9.35 -16.67 10.78
CA ASP A 427 8.08 -17.34 11.13
C ASP A 427 8.06 -18.80 10.66
N LEU A 428 8.53 -19.06 9.43
CA LEU A 428 8.64 -20.42 8.87
C LEU A 428 9.59 -21.31 9.70
N LEU A 429 10.79 -20.83 10.02
CA LEU A 429 11.76 -21.52 10.88
C LEU A 429 11.22 -21.73 12.29
N GLY A 430 10.58 -20.69 12.84
CA GLY A 430 9.96 -20.71 14.15
C GLY A 430 8.87 -21.77 14.26
N ARG A 431 8.01 -21.89 13.24
CA ARG A 431 6.97 -22.94 13.14
C ARG A 431 7.56 -24.34 12.96
N ALA A 432 8.70 -24.45 12.29
CA ALA A 432 9.44 -25.70 12.12
C ALA A 432 10.25 -26.11 13.37
N GLY A 433 10.25 -25.30 14.43
CA GLY A 433 11.03 -25.54 15.65
C GLY A 433 12.53 -25.27 15.53
N LYS A 434 12.99 -24.71 14.42
CA LYS A 434 14.40 -24.39 14.15
C LYS A 434 14.80 -23.04 14.74
N LEU A 435 14.65 -22.90 16.07
CA LEU A 435 14.84 -21.62 16.77
C LEU A 435 16.26 -21.06 16.66
N ASP A 436 17.28 -21.91 16.67
CA ASP A 436 18.68 -21.47 16.55
C ASP A 436 19.00 -20.93 15.16
N GLU A 437 18.46 -21.55 14.11
CA GLU A 437 18.55 -21.05 12.74
C GLU A 437 17.83 -19.70 12.61
N ALA A 438 16.65 -19.56 13.23
CA ALA A 438 15.90 -18.31 13.24
C ALA A 438 16.67 -17.18 13.96
N ALA A 439 17.30 -17.48 15.09
CA ALA A 439 18.12 -16.52 15.82
C ALA A 439 19.38 -16.10 15.03
N ARG A 440 20.04 -17.03 14.33
CA ARG A 440 21.17 -16.72 13.43
C ARG A 440 20.74 -15.83 12.28
N LEU A 441 19.61 -16.13 11.64
CA LEU A 441 19.11 -15.32 10.52
C LEU A 441 18.84 -13.85 10.93
N ILE A 442 18.37 -13.61 12.16
CA ILE A 442 18.18 -12.25 12.69
C ILE A 442 19.52 -11.52 12.86
N GLN A 443 20.61 -12.24 13.15
CA GLN A 443 21.95 -11.64 13.26
C GLN A 443 22.57 -11.36 11.89
N GLU A 444 22.26 -12.19 10.89
CA GLU A 444 22.78 -12.10 9.53
C GLU A 444 22.01 -11.11 8.64
N MET A 445 20.80 -10.70 9.03
CA MET A 445 19.98 -9.81 8.20
C MET A 445 20.65 -8.44 7.98
N GLU A 446 20.56 -7.94 6.74
CA GLU A 446 21.04 -6.60 6.41
C GLU A 446 20.08 -5.53 6.98
N GLY A 447 20.51 -4.87 8.06
CA GLY A 447 19.77 -3.80 8.74
C GLY A 447 19.34 -4.17 10.16
N LYS A 448 18.92 -3.17 10.95
CA LYS A 448 18.48 -3.42 12.33
C LYS A 448 17.16 -4.21 12.34
N PRO A 449 17.07 -5.32 13.07
CA PRO A 449 15.81 -6.04 13.24
C PRO A 449 14.77 -5.14 13.91
N ASP A 450 13.53 -5.23 13.46
CA ASP A 450 12.42 -4.48 14.05
C ASP A 450 11.70 -5.29 15.16
N ALA A 451 10.82 -4.62 15.89
CA ALA A 451 10.06 -5.24 16.98
C ALA A 451 9.19 -6.41 16.48
N VAL A 452 8.69 -6.35 15.24
CA VAL A 452 7.86 -7.42 14.66
C VAL A 452 8.67 -8.70 14.48
N THR A 453 9.89 -8.59 13.96
CA THR A 453 10.81 -9.71 13.75
C THR A 453 11.12 -10.44 15.06
N TRP A 454 11.47 -9.69 16.11
CA TRP A 454 11.69 -10.25 17.44
C TRP A 454 10.43 -10.84 18.05
N ARG A 455 9.26 -10.22 17.82
CA ARG A 455 7.97 -10.71 18.33
C ARG A 455 7.56 -12.03 17.67
N THR A 456 7.88 -12.22 16.40
CA THR A 456 7.71 -13.50 15.69
C THR A 456 8.55 -14.60 16.35
N LEU A 457 9.84 -14.33 16.61
CA LEU A 457 10.71 -15.28 17.30
C LEU A 457 10.23 -15.57 18.74
N LEU A 458 9.81 -14.55 19.49
CA LEU A 458 9.26 -14.70 20.83
C LEU A 458 7.99 -15.59 20.83
N GLY A 459 7.13 -15.40 19.83
CA GLY A 459 5.96 -16.25 19.62
C GLY A 459 6.32 -17.72 19.35
N ALA A 460 7.35 -17.98 18.54
CA ALA A 460 7.86 -19.32 18.29
C ALA A 460 8.48 -19.95 19.55
N CYS A 461 9.23 -19.17 20.34
CA CYS A 461 9.81 -19.62 21.60
C CYS A 461 8.73 -20.06 22.60
N ARG A 462 7.56 -19.40 22.63
CA ARG A 462 6.42 -19.87 23.42
C ARG A 462 5.93 -21.25 22.98
N VAL A 463 5.81 -21.47 21.67
CA VAL A 463 5.30 -22.74 21.11
C VAL A 463 6.27 -23.89 21.42
N HIS A 464 7.58 -23.65 21.27
CA HIS A 464 8.63 -24.64 21.47
C HIS A 464 9.24 -24.63 22.89
N ARG A 465 8.68 -23.85 23.81
CA ARG A 465 9.06 -23.77 25.24
C ARG A 465 10.53 -23.41 25.49
N ASN A 466 11.14 -22.59 24.63
CA ASN A 466 12.50 -22.09 24.83
C ASN A 466 12.48 -20.76 25.61
N VAL A 467 12.66 -20.84 26.93
CA VAL A 467 12.52 -19.69 27.84
C VAL A 467 13.66 -18.69 27.70
N ASP A 468 14.89 -19.17 27.50
CA ASP A 468 16.07 -18.29 27.46
C ASP A 468 16.09 -17.43 26.21
N LEU A 469 15.78 -18.03 25.05
CA LEU A 469 15.66 -17.29 23.79
C LEU A 469 14.45 -16.34 23.80
N ALA A 470 13.35 -16.74 24.47
CA ALA A 470 12.21 -15.85 24.68
C ALA A 470 12.59 -14.61 25.50
N ALA A 471 13.31 -14.79 26.61
CA ALA A 471 13.78 -13.68 27.45
C ALA A 471 14.70 -12.73 26.66
N TYR A 472 15.60 -13.30 25.85
CA TYR A 472 16.46 -12.52 24.97
C TYR A 472 15.67 -11.71 23.94
N ALA A 473 14.74 -12.35 23.20
CA ALA A 473 13.92 -11.69 22.19
C ALA A 473 13.05 -10.59 22.80
N ALA A 474 12.41 -10.83 23.94
CA ALA A 474 11.60 -9.85 24.66
C ALA A 474 12.44 -8.63 25.09
N ASN A 475 13.65 -8.84 25.58
CA ASN A 475 14.56 -7.75 25.94
C ASN A 475 14.96 -6.89 24.74
N GLN A 476 15.11 -7.46 23.53
CA GLN A 476 15.39 -6.66 22.33
C GLN A 476 14.20 -5.80 21.91
N ILE A 477 12.97 -6.31 22.06
CA ILE A 477 11.75 -5.54 21.80
C ILE A 477 11.65 -4.38 22.80
N LEU A 478 11.75 -4.66 24.10
CA LEU A 478 11.58 -3.66 25.17
C LEU A 478 12.70 -2.59 25.20
N LYS A 479 13.87 -2.87 24.60
CA LYS A 479 14.90 -1.85 24.35
C LYS A 479 14.49 -0.85 23.28
N THR A 480 13.69 -1.30 22.30
CA THR A 480 13.27 -0.49 21.15
C THR A 480 11.95 0.20 21.42
N ASP A 481 11.00 -0.51 22.02
CA ASP A 481 9.67 -0.05 22.40
C ASP A 481 9.39 -0.49 23.85
N PRO A 482 9.73 0.37 24.83
CA PRO A 482 9.60 0.02 26.24
C PRO A 482 8.15 -0.04 26.75
N ASP A 483 7.18 0.42 25.95
CA ASP A 483 5.77 0.51 26.33
C ASP A 483 4.93 -0.61 25.67
N ASP A 484 5.57 -1.57 24.99
CA ASP A 484 4.90 -2.68 24.32
C ASP A 484 4.26 -3.69 25.31
N ALA A 485 3.00 -3.43 25.67
CA ALA A 485 2.20 -4.30 26.54
C ALA A 485 2.17 -5.76 26.08
N GLY A 486 2.17 -6.00 24.76
CA GLY A 486 2.10 -7.35 24.19
C GLY A 486 3.30 -8.20 24.55
N THR A 487 4.50 -7.62 24.56
CA THR A 487 5.74 -8.32 24.93
C THR A 487 5.78 -8.66 26.41
N TYR A 488 5.40 -7.73 27.29
CA TYR A 488 5.31 -7.98 28.74
C TYR A 488 4.36 -9.15 29.03
N ILE A 489 3.17 -9.13 28.43
CA ILE A 489 2.16 -10.18 28.61
C ILE A 489 2.66 -11.53 28.09
N LEU A 490 3.26 -11.55 26.89
CA LEU A 490 3.75 -12.78 26.28
C LEU A 490 4.91 -13.39 27.09
N LEU A 491 5.86 -12.57 27.54
CA LEU A 491 6.98 -13.00 28.36
C LEU A 491 6.50 -13.52 29.73
N SER A 492 5.58 -12.78 30.38
CA SER A 492 4.95 -13.22 31.63
C SER A 492 4.27 -14.58 31.49
N ASN A 493 3.57 -14.83 30.37
CA ASN A 493 2.93 -16.11 30.13
C ASN A 493 3.95 -17.24 29.89
N ILE A 494 5.07 -16.97 29.22
CA ILE A 494 6.14 -17.96 29.00
C ILE A 494 6.79 -18.36 30.34
N TYR A 495 7.08 -17.39 31.22
CA TYR A 495 7.61 -17.69 32.55
C TYR A 495 6.62 -18.45 33.43
N ALA A 496 5.34 -18.05 33.38
CA ALA A 496 4.27 -18.73 34.12
C ALA A 496 4.11 -20.21 33.69
N ASN A 497 4.12 -20.48 32.38
CA ASN A 497 4.07 -21.84 31.84
C ASN A 497 5.31 -22.69 32.21
N SER A 498 6.41 -22.03 32.58
CA SER A 498 7.66 -22.66 33.02
C SER A 498 7.82 -22.65 34.55
N GLN A 499 6.75 -22.31 35.29
CA GLN A 499 6.72 -22.22 36.76
C GLN A 499 7.75 -21.26 37.38
N ARG A 500 8.22 -20.27 36.61
CA ARG A 500 9.16 -19.23 37.04
C ARG A 500 8.43 -18.01 37.60
N TRP A 501 7.80 -18.16 38.76
CA TRP A 501 6.91 -17.15 39.36
C TRP A 501 7.60 -15.87 39.82
N GLU A 502 8.89 -15.96 40.18
CA GLU A 502 9.70 -14.79 40.53
C GLU A 502 9.84 -13.85 39.34
N ASP A 503 10.21 -14.38 38.17
CA ASP A 503 10.33 -13.61 36.93
C ASP A 503 8.98 -13.04 36.47
N VAL A 504 7.87 -13.79 36.63
CA VAL A 504 6.51 -13.28 36.38
C VAL A 504 6.23 -12.03 37.22
N THR A 505 6.59 -12.08 38.50
CA THR A 505 6.40 -10.97 39.43
C THR A 505 7.25 -9.76 39.03
N GLU A 506 8.49 -9.99 38.59
CA GLU A 506 9.40 -8.94 38.12
C GLU A 506 8.88 -8.26 36.84
N VAL A 507 8.51 -9.04 35.83
CA VAL A 507 7.95 -8.54 34.56
C VAL A 507 6.72 -7.67 34.81
N ARG A 508 5.84 -8.10 35.72
CA ARG A 508 4.63 -7.34 36.10
C ARG A 508 4.93 -6.08 36.89
N LYS A 509 5.91 -6.11 37.80
CA LYS A 509 6.39 -4.91 38.50
C LYS A 509 6.93 -3.89 37.50
N SER A 510 7.73 -4.32 36.53
CA SER A 510 8.22 -3.46 35.45
C SER A 510 7.08 -2.87 34.61
N MET A 511 6.09 -3.68 34.24
CA MET A 511 4.93 -3.22 33.46
C MET A 511 4.14 -2.14 34.22
N LYS A 512 3.88 -2.35 35.52
CA LYS A 512 3.20 -1.37 36.39
C LYS A 512 4.01 -0.09 36.59
N ALA A 513 5.31 -0.19 36.82
CA ALA A 513 6.20 0.96 37.03
C ALA A 513 6.24 1.90 35.81
N ARG A 514 6.01 1.36 34.61
CA ARG A 514 5.96 2.12 33.35
C ARG A 514 4.56 2.60 32.96
N GLY A 515 3.53 2.25 33.73
CA GLY A 515 2.14 2.60 33.41
C GLY A 515 1.57 1.87 32.19
N VAL A 516 2.19 0.77 31.76
CA VAL A 516 1.76 0.01 30.60
C VAL A 516 0.51 -0.80 30.95
N THR A 517 -0.58 -0.59 30.21
CA THR A 517 -1.85 -1.29 30.43
C THR A 517 -2.15 -2.26 29.31
N LYS A 518 -2.78 -3.40 29.65
CA LYS A 518 -3.28 -4.35 28.66
C LYS A 518 -4.49 -3.76 27.94
N GLU A 519 -4.47 -3.74 26.61
CA GLU A 519 -5.67 -3.44 25.83
C GLU A 519 -6.73 -4.55 25.98
N PRO A 520 -8.01 -4.18 26.16
CA PRO A 520 -9.09 -5.16 26.19
C PRO A 520 -9.29 -5.80 24.81
N GLY A 521 -9.58 -7.10 24.81
CA GLY A 521 -9.95 -7.81 23.59
C GLY A 521 -11.39 -7.48 23.21
N CYS A 522 -11.57 -6.97 22.00
CA CYS A 522 -12.84 -6.57 21.43
C CYS A 522 -13.11 -7.33 20.12
N SER A 523 -14.35 -7.73 19.92
CA SER A 523 -14.80 -8.39 18.69
C SER A 523 -16.02 -7.68 18.12
N TRP A 524 -16.01 -7.42 16.81
CA TRP A 524 -17.09 -6.75 16.09
C TRP A 524 -17.69 -7.66 15.03
N ILE A 525 -18.99 -7.60 14.86
CA ILE A 525 -19.74 -8.32 13.83
C ILE A 525 -20.79 -7.39 13.21
N GLU A 526 -20.90 -7.42 11.88
CA GLU A 526 -21.97 -6.70 11.17
C GLU A 526 -23.17 -7.63 10.98
N VAL A 527 -24.32 -7.25 11.55
CA VAL A 527 -25.60 -7.94 11.36
C VAL A 527 -26.67 -6.92 11.02
N ASN A 528 -27.47 -7.18 9.98
CA ASN A 528 -28.56 -6.30 9.55
C ASN A 528 -28.14 -4.82 9.34
N LYS A 529 -26.91 -4.60 8.83
CA LYS A 529 -26.29 -3.28 8.61
C LYS A 529 -25.95 -2.49 9.88
N GLN A 530 -25.93 -3.16 11.03
CA GLN A 530 -25.47 -2.60 12.30
C GLN A 530 -24.22 -3.34 12.76
N ILE A 531 -23.27 -2.60 13.35
CA ILE A 531 -22.06 -3.17 13.92
C ILE A 531 -22.33 -3.41 15.41
N HIS A 532 -22.16 -4.66 15.84
CA HIS A 532 -22.27 -5.08 17.23
C HIS A 532 -20.87 -5.32 17.77
N ALA A 533 -20.54 -4.72 18.92
CA ALA A 533 -19.25 -4.87 19.59
C ALA A 533 -19.42 -5.72 20.84
N PHE A 534 -18.44 -6.59 21.09
CA PHE A 534 -18.36 -7.46 22.27
C PHE A 534 -17.02 -7.25 22.95
N ILE A 535 -17.06 -6.98 24.25
CA ILE A 535 -15.90 -6.82 25.12
C ILE A 535 -16.09 -7.76 26.31
N LEU A 536 -15.01 -8.41 26.76
CA LEU A 536 -15.09 -9.30 27.93
C LEU A 536 -15.54 -8.51 29.17
N GLY A 537 -16.64 -8.95 29.80
CA GLY A 537 -17.22 -8.32 30.99
C GLY A 537 -18.13 -7.12 30.70
N ASP A 538 -18.42 -6.83 29.43
CA ASP A 538 -19.39 -5.81 29.04
C ASP A 538 -20.77 -6.45 28.80
N ASP A 539 -21.73 -6.06 29.64
CA ASP A 539 -23.13 -6.50 29.56
C ASP A 539 -24.04 -5.47 28.87
N SER A 540 -23.47 -4.50 28.16
CA SER A 540 -24.23 -3.42 27.49
C SER A 540 -25.07 -3.89 26.31
N HIS A 541 -24.80 -5.07 25.75
CA HIS A 541 -25.51 -5.55 24.56
C HIS A 541 -26.95 -5.96 24.91
N PRO A 542 -28.00 -5.48 24.17
CA PRO A 542 -29.40 -5.72 24.53
C PRO A 542 -29.84 -7.19 24.59
N GLN A 543 -29.07 -8.09 23.97
CA GLN A 543 -29.34 -9.53 23.92
C GLN A 543 -28.29 -10.36 24.66
N ILE A 544 -27.47 -9.76 25.54
CA ILE A 544 -26.32 -10.44 26.14
C ILE A 544 -26.71 -11.71 26.93
N ASP A 545 -27.84 -11.68 27.66
CA ASP A 545 -28.33 -12.83 28.42
C ASP A 545 -28.64 -14.03 27.53
N GLU A 546 -29.33 -13.79 26.41
CA GLU A 546 -29.66 -14.84 25.45
C GLU A 546 -28.41 -15.33 24.71
N ILE A 547 -27.46 -14.44 24.39
CA ILE A 547 -26.18 -14.82 23.79
C ILE A 547 -25.40 -15.73 24.75
N ASN A 548 -25.29 -15.36 26.02
CA ASN A 548 -24.61 -16.16 27.05
C ASN A 548 -25.29 -17.52 27.22
N ARG A 549 -26.63 -17.57 27.24
CA ARG A 549 -27.38 -18.82 27.33
C ARG A 549 -27.10 -19.75 26.13
N GLN A 550 -27.12 -19.21 24.92
CA GLN A 550 -26.82 -19.97 23.70
C GLN A 550 -25.35 -20.42 23.64
N LEU A 551 -24.44 -19.58 24.14
CA LEU A 551 -23.03 -19.90 24.24
C LEU A 551 -22.80 -21.10 25.16
N SER A 552 -23.42 -21.13 26.35
CA SER A 552 -23.36 -22.29 27.25
C SER A 552 -23.85 -23.57 26.57
N LEU A 553 -25.02 -23.52 25.92
CA LEU A 553 -25.56 -24.67 25.18
C LEU A 553 -24.63 -25.15 24.05
N LEU A 554 -23.99 -24.21 23.36
CA LEU A 554 -23.06 -24.51 22.28
C LEU A 554 -21.78 -25.15 22.81
N ILE A 555 -21.25 -24.66 23.93
CA ILE A 555 -20.09 -25.25 24.62
C ILE A 555 -20.40 -26.67 25.06
N ASP A 556 -21.55 -26.93 25.69
CA ASP A 556 -21.95 -28.27 26.12
C ASP A 556 -22.00 -29.26 24.95
N ARG A 557 -22.58 -28.84 23.82
CA ARG A 557 -22.59 -29.62 22.57
C ARG A 557 -21.19 -29.91 22.04
N LEU A 558 -20.28 -28.93 22.11
CA LEU A 558 -18.91 -29.11 21.67
C LEU A 558 -18.12 -30.05 22.60
N MET A 559 -18.31 -29.94 23.93
CA MET A 559 -17.68 -30.82 24.90
C MET A 559 -18.10 -32.28 24.67
N ALA A 560 -19.37 -32.53 24.32
CA ALA A 560 -19.85 -33.86 23.95
C ALA A 560 -19.14 -34.46 22.71
N VAL A 561 -18.56 -33.62 21.84
CA VAL A 561 -17.80 -34.03 20.64
C VAL A 561 -16.27 -34.00 20.88
N GLY A 562 -15.84 -33.76 22.14
CA GLY A 562 -14.43 -33.81 22.55
C GLY A 562 -13.71 -32.46 22.51
N TYR A 563 -14.42 -31.33 22.51
CA TYR A 563 -13.81 -30.02 22.77
C TYR A 563 -13.42 -29.90 24.24
N ILE A 564 -12.15 -29.59 24.50
CA ILE A 564 -11.63 -29.33 25.85
C ILE A 564 -11.04 -27.91 25.84
N PRO A 565 -11.57 -26.98 26.66
CA PRO A 565 -11.02 -25.63 26.78
C PRO A 565 -9.55 -25.66 27.20
N ASP A 566 -8.68 -25.02 26.42
CA ASP A 566 -7.25 -24.98 26.73
C ASP A 566 -6.92 -23.81 27.68
N THR A 567 -6.78 -24.14 28.97
CA THR A 567 -6.49 -23.19 30.05
C THR A 567 -5.10 -22.54 29.97
N ASN A 568 -4.21 -23.03 29.09
CA ASN A 568 -2.91 -22.39 28.85
C ASN A 568 -3.02 -21.01 28.17
N PHE A 569 -4.18 -20.66 27.62
CA PHE A 569 -4.42 -19.39 26.94
C PHE A 569 -4.97 -18.27 27.84
N VAL A 570 -5.20 -18.53 29.14
CA VAL A 570 -5.69 -17.54 30.11
C VAL A 570 -4.53 -16.90 30.86
N LEU A 571 -4.66 -15.61 31.18
CA LEU A 571 -3.79 -14.98 32.18
C LEU A 571 -3.97 -15.68 33.53
N GLN A 572 -2.88 -16.13 34.13
CA GLN A 572 -2.91 -16.97 35.34
C GLN A 572 -3.35 -16.23 36.64
N ASP A 573 -3.89 -15.01 36.54
CA ASP A 573 -4.41 -14.21 37.68
C ASP A 573 -5.76 -14.68 38.23
N LEU A 574 -6.38 -15.65 37.57
CA LEU A 574 -7.64 -16.26 37.97
C LEU A 574 -7.37 -17.64 38.58
N GLU A 575 -8.04 -18.00 39.68
CA GLU A 575 -7.94 -19.32 40.30
C GLU A 575 -8.82 -20.34 39.55
N GLY A 576 -8.31 -21.55 39.28
CA GLY A 576 -9.07 -22.73 38.82
C GLY A 576 -10.28 -22.44 37.91
N GLU A 577 -11.49 -22.62 38.46
CA GLU A 577 -12.79 -22.45 37.77
C GLU A 577 -12.98 -21.07 37.13
N GLN A 578 -12.39 -20.00 37.69
CA GLN A 578 -12.48 -18.66 37.11
C GLN A 578 -11.72 -18.54 35.77
N ARG A 579 -10.68 -19.37 35.55
CA ARG A 579 -9.97 -19.43 34.26
C ARG A 579 -10.84 -20.00 33.16
N GLU A 580 -11.55 -21.09 33.47
CA GLU A 580 -12.47 -21.73 32.52
C GLU A 580 -13.63 -20.79 32.20
N VAL A 581 -14.28 -20.20 33.21
CA VAL A 581 -15.37 -19.23 33.02
C VAL A 581 -14.95 -18.02 32.18
N SER A 582 -13.73 -17.50 32.37
CA SER A 582 -13.20 -16.42 31.54
C SER A 582 -12.93 -16.85 30.09
N LEU A 583 -12.49 -18.08 29.82
CA LEU A 583 -12.29 -18.60 28.45
C LEU A 583 -13.60 -18.78 27.70
N LEU A 584 -14.63 -19.23 28.41
CA LEU A 584 -15.92 -19.50 27.81
C LEU A 584 -16.57 -18.21 27.30
N SER A 585 -16.30 -17.08 27.96
CA SER A 585 -16.88 -15.75 27.67
C SER A 585 -16.03 -14.83 26.80
N HIS A 586 -14.98 -15.34 26.13
CA HIS A 586 -14.18 -14.53 25.21
C HIS A 586 -15.03 -13.81 24.15
N SER A 587 -14.66 -12.57 23.82
CA SER A 587 -15.39 -11.70 22.89
C SER A 587 -15.63 -12.36 21.53
N GLU A 588 -14.70 -13.19 21.06
CA GLU A 588 -14.86 -13.96 19.82
C GLU A 588 -16.03 -14.95 19.90
N LYS A 589 -16.18 -15.66 21.02
CA LYS A 589 -17.21 -16.68 21.19
C LYS A 589 -18.59 -16.02 21.24
N LEU A 590 -18.71 -14.91 21.96
CA LEU A 590 -19.93 -14.08 21.99
C LEU A 590 -20.32 -13.61 20.59
N ALA A 591 -19.36 -13.07 19.83
CA ALA A 591 -19.59 -12.61 18.46
C ALA A 591 -19.98 -13.76 17.50
N ILE A 592 -19.37 -14.94 17.65
CA ILE A 592 -19.74 -16.14 16.88
C ILE A 592 -21.19 -16.53 17.17
N VAL A 593 -21.55 -16.66 18.45
CA VAL A 593 -22.89 -17.09 18.88
C VAL A 593 -23.95 -16.09 18.42
N PHE A 594 -23.71 -14.80 18.60
CA PHE A 594 -24.61 -13.76 18.08
C PHE A 594 -24.76 -13.84 16.56
N GLY A 595 -23.67 -14.09 15.83
CA GLY A 595 -23.70 -14.33 14.39
C GLY A 595 -24.54 -15.55 14.01
N LEU A 596 -24.42 -16.66 14.76
CA LEU A 596 -25.21 -17.86 14.52
C LEU A 596 -26.71 -17.64 14.75
N MET A 597 -27.06 -16.91 15.82
CA MET A 597 -28.44 -16.59 16.18
C MET A 597 -29.11 -15.68 15.17
N SER A 598 -28.40 -14.63 14.73
CA SER A 598 -29.02 -13.52 14.03
C SER A 598 -28.97 -13.63 12.50
N LEU A 599 -28.07 -14.46 11.96
CA LEU A 599 -27.90 -14.65 10.51
C LEU A 599 -28.47 -16.00 10.06
N SER A 600 -29.11 -16.05 8.89
CA SER A 600 -29.66 -17.29 8.30
C SER A 600 -28.61 -18.37 8.06
N LYS A 601 -29.00 -19.66 8.13
CA LYS A 601 -28.10 -20.84 8.16
C LYS A 601 -27.04 -20.92 7.03
N GLY A 602 -27.24 -20.28 5.88
CA GLY A 602 -26.26 -20.23 4.78
C GLY A 602 -25.35 -19.00 4.75
N LYS A 603 -25.58 -17.98 5.59
CA LYS A 603 -24.75 -16.77 5.59
C LYS A 603 -23.47 -16.96 6.38
N THR A 604 -22.33 -16.58 5.81
CA THR A 604 -21.03 -16.55 6.51
C THR A 604 -21.08 -15.62 7.73
N VAL A 605 -20.57 -16.07 8.87
CA VAL A 605 -20.35 -15.24 10.07
C VAL A 605 -19.00 -14.55 9.92
N ARG A 606 -18.97 -13.21 9.91
CA ARG A 606 -17.74 -12.42 9.73
C ARG A 606 -17.47 -11.58 10.97
N ILE A 607 -16.33 -11.80 11.60
CA ILE A 607 -15.94 -11.15 12.85
C ILE A 607 -14.62 -10.44 12.65
N ARG A 608 -14.51 -9.22 13.17
CA ARG A 608 -13.25 -8.47 13.29
C ARG A 608 -12.82 -8.50 14.74
N LYS A 609 -11.53 -8.67 15.02
CA LYS A 609 -10.91 -8.53 16.35
C LYS A 609 -9.89 -7.39 16.34
N ASN A 610 -9.53 -6.84 17.50
CA ASN A 610 -8.44 -5.86 17.65
C ASN A 610 -7.11 -6.50 18.12
N LEU A 611 -7.17 -7.71 18.67
CA LEU A 611 -6.01 -8.46 19.18
C LEU A 611 -5.89 -9.81 18.50
N ARG A 612 -4.76 -10.49 18.76
CA ARG A 612 -4.53 -11.84 18.25
C ARG A 612 -5.57 -12.83 18.77
N ILE A 613 -6.20 -13.63 17.90
CA ILE A 613 -7.10 -14.71 18.35
C ILE A 613 -6.30 -15.75 19.14
N CYS A 614 -6.81 -16.15 20.31
CA CYS A 614 -6.16 -17.19 21.12
C CYS A 614 -6.37 -18.58 20.49
N GLY A 615 -5.51 -19.55 20.84
CA GLY A 615 -5.57 -20.90 20.26
C GLY A 615 -6.88 -21.61 20.59
N ASP A 616 -7.38 -21.46 21.81
CA ASP A 616 -8.68 -22.01 22.23
C ASP A 616 -9.85 -21.47 21.40
N CYS A 617 -9.97 -20.14 21.25
CA CYS A 617 -11.01 -19.54 20.41
C CYS A 617 -10.90 -19.95 18.94
N HIS A 618 -9.69 -20.18 18.45
CA HIS A 618 -9.48 -20.69 17.10
C HIS A 618 -9.97 -22.14 16.94
N VAL A 619 -9.68 -23.02 17.92
CA VAL A 619 -10.19 -24.41 17.93
C VAL A 619 -11.72 -24.40 18.06
N PHE A 620 -12.26 -23.60 18.97
CA PHE A 620 -13.70 -23.41 19.14
C PHE A 620 -14.36 -23.00 17.82
N ALA A 621 -13.89 -21.92 17.18
CA ALA A 621 -14.44 -21.45 15.92
C ALA A 621 -14.40 -22.52 14.81
N LYS A 622 -13.32 -23.31 14.74
CA LYS A 622 -13.18 -24.41 13.78
C LYS A 622 -14.19 -25.52 14.01
N LEU A 623 -14.40 -25.91 15.27
CA LEU A 623 -15.36 -26.95 15.63
C LEU A 623 -16.80 -26.49 15.43
N VAL A 624 -17.12 -25.25 15.80
CA VAL A 624 -18.43 -24.65 15.54
C VAL A 624 -18.73 -24.57 14.04
N ALA A 625 -17.78 -24.08 13.24
CA ALA A 625 -17.94 -24.01 11.79
C ALA A 625 -18.24 -25.39 11.16
N LYS A 626 -17.58 -26.43 11.67
CA LYS A 626 -17.82 -27.83 11.24
C LYS A 626 -19.19 -28.34 11.70
N MET A 627 -19.55 -28.08 12.95
CA MET A 627 -20.79 -28.59 13.57
C MET A 627 -22.04 -27.93 13.00
N GLU A 628 -21.99 -26.63 12.74
CA GLU A 628 -23.11 -25.85 12.18
C GLU A 628 -23.11 -25.81 10.64
N GLU A 629 -22.17 -26.52 9.99
CA GLU A 629 -21.95 -26.54 8.54
C GLU A 629 -21.89 -25.13 7.94
N ARG A 630 -21.18 -24.23 8.62
CA ARG A 630 -21.26 -22.78 8.37
C ARG A 630 -19.88 -22.15 8.31
N THR A 631 -19.67 -21.29 7.32
CA THR A 631 -18.41 -20.55 7.18
C THR A 631 -18.33 -19.45 8.24
N ILE A 632 -17.26 -19.48 9.04
CA ILE A 632 -16.92 -18.45 10.02
C ILE A 632 -15.58 -17.84 9.61
N VAL A 633 -15.53 -16.53 9.41
CA VAL A 633 -14.32 -15.78 9.07
C VAL A 633 -14.02 -14.83 10.21
N ILE A 634 -12.85 -14.97 10.84
CA ILE A 634 -12.41 -14.09 11.92
C ILE A 634 -11.14 -13.37 11.47
N ARG A 635 -11.23 -12.05 11.35
CA ARG A 635 -10.12 -11.18 10.99
C ARG A 635 -9.42 -10.64 12.23
N ASP A 636 -8.10 -10.76 12.24
CA ASP A 636 -7.20 -10.38 13.33
C ASP A 636 -6.16 -9.38 12.78
N PRO A 637 -5.91 -8.24 13.44
CA PRO A 637 -5.10 -7.15 12.90
C PRO A 637 -3.60 -7.45 12.89
N ILE A 638 -3.14 -8.44 13.67
CA ILE A 638 -1.73 -8.84 13.73
C ILE A 638 -1.43 -9.95 12.70
N ARG A 639 -2.45 -10.54 12.06
CA ARG A 639 -2.29 -11.56 11.03
C ARG A 639 -2.26 -10.96 9.62
N TRP A 640 -1.09 -10.48 9.20
CA TRP A 640 -0.51 -10.92 7.92
C TRP A 640 0.47 -12.05 8.22
N VAL A 641 -0.03 -13.06 8.95
CA VAL A 641 0.49 -14.41 9.28
C VAL A 641 -0.76 -15.25 9.56
N GLY A 642 -1.30 -15.82 8.48
CA GLY A 642 -2.52 -16.60 8.44
C GLY A 642 -2.55 -17.76 9.42
N ILE A 643 -3.76 -18.21 9.67
CA ILE A 643 -4.13 -19.62 9.73
C ILE A 643 -5.66 -19.55 9.65
N GLN A 644 -6.19 -19.91 8.48
CA GLN A 644 -7.46 -20.58 8.40
C GLN A 644 -7.19 -21.93 7.74
N THR A 645 -7.01 -22.96 8.56
CA THR A 645 -7.01 -24.34 8.11
C THR A 645 -8.46 -24.77 7.90
N VAL A 646 -9.10 -24.27 6.85
CA VAL A 646 -10.38 -24.79 6.35
C VAL A 646 -10.28 -24.94 4.84
N PHE A 647 -9.60 -25.98 4.40
CA PHE A 647 -9.81 -26.49 3.03
C PHE A 647 -9.48 -27.98 2.89
N LEU A 648 -8.54 -28.53 3.68
CA LEU A 648 -8.15 -29.95 3.57
C LEU A 648 -9.17 -30.97 4.10
N ALA A 649 -10.14 -30.58 4.94
CA ALA A 649 -11.18 -31.51 5.41
C ALA A 649 -12.44 -31.47 4.55
N LEU A 650 -12.82 -30.30 4.01
CA LEU A 650 -14.04 -30.15 3.22
C LEU A 650 -13.87 -30.59 1.77
N LEU A 651 -12.72 -30.34 1.14
CA LEU A 651 -12.47 -30.87 -0.21
C LEU A 651 -12.26 -32.38 -0.21
N LYS A 652 -11.55 -32.97 0.76
CA LYS A 652 -11.46 -34.44 0.83
C LYS A 652 -12.82 -35.07 1.08
N VAL A 653 -13.65 -34.53 1.97
CA VAL A 653 -14.98 -35.11 2.24
C VAL A 653 -15.98 -34.85 1.11
N LEU A 654 -15.96 -33.70 0.44
CA LEU A 654 -16.84 -33.44 -0.71
C LEU A 654 -16.38 -34.14 -1.99
N GLN A 655 -15.07 -34.29 -2.19
CA GLN A 655 -14.50 -35.01 -3.34
C GLN A 655 -14.53 -36.52 -3.13
N GLU A 656 -14.46 -37.01 -1.89
CA GLU A 656 -14.75 -38.42 -1.57
C GLU A 656 -16.25 -38.70 -1.54
N ARG A 657 -17.12 -37.80 -1.04
CA ARG A 657 -18.58 -37.98 -1.13
C ARG A 657 -19.09 -37.92 -2.57
N SER A 658 -18.55 -37.04 -3.42
CA SER A 658 -18.92 -37.01 -4.83
C SER A 658 -18.39 -38.24 -5.58
N LYS A 659 -17.20 -38.74 -5.23
CA LYS A 659 -16.66 -40.01 -5.75
C LYS A 659 -17.42 -41.23 -5.23
N LEU A 660 -17.86 -41.25 -3.97
CA LEU A 660 -18.67 -42.33 -3.38
C LEU A 660 -20.10 -42.32 -3.93
N GLN A 661 -20.72 -41.14 -4.10
CA GLN A 661 -22.03 -41.02 -4.76
C GLN A 661 -21.95 -41.34 -6.26
N MET A 662 -20.86 -40.96 -6.94
CA MET A 662 -20.59 -41.42 -8.32
C MET A 662 -20.38 -42.93 -8.36
N ALA A 663 -19.58 -43.50 -7.47
CA ALA A 663 -19.33 -44.95 -7.42
C ALA A 663 -20.62 -45.73 -7.11
N GLU A 664 -21.46 -45.27 -6.18
CA GLU A 664 -22.77 -45.87 -5.88
C GLU A 664 -23.77 -45.73 -7.03
N GLN A 665 -23.74 -44.61 -7.79
CA GLN A 665 -24.59 -44.43 -8.97
C GLN A 665 -24.13 -45.27 -10.16
N ILE A 666 -22.81 -45.39 -10.37
CA ILE A 666 -22.18 -46.23 -11.39
C ILE A 666 -22.43 -47.72 -11.09
N GLN A 667 -22.36 -48.13 -9.83
CA GLN A 667 -22.63 -49.52 -9.42
C GLN A 667 -24.12 -49.87 -9.49
N LYS A 668 -25.03 -48.89 -9.36
CA LYS A 668 -26.49 -49.08 -9.55
C LYS A 668 -26.94 -49.15 -11.01
N HIS A 669 -26.18 -48.59 -11.95
CA HIS A 669 -26.55 -48.55 -13.37
C HIS A 669 -25.48 -49.30 -14.17
N ASN A 670 -25.67 -50.62 -14.27
CA ASN A 670 -24.84 -51.54 -15.04
C ASN A 670 -24.99 -51.28 -16.56
N LYS A 671 -24.50 -50.12 -17.03
CA LYS A 671 -24.57 -49.66 -18.42
C LYS A 671 -23.20 -49.75 -19.07
N SER A 672 -23.17 -50.14 -20.34
CA SER A 672 -21.94 -50.28 -21.13
C SER A 672 -21.25 -48.92 -21.32
N ASN A 673 -19.91 -48.93 -21.49
CA ASN A 673 -19.08 -47.73 -21.63
C ASN A 673 -19.58 -46.72 -22.69
N ASP A 674 -20.19 -47.20 -23.79
CA ASP A 674 -20.75 -46.35 -24.85
C ASP A 674 -21.95 -45.49 -24.43
N GLU A 675 -22.72 -45.92 -23.42
CA GLU A 675 -23.84 -45.12 -22.90
C GLU A 675 -23.38 -44.05 -21.89
N MET A 676 -22.24 -44.28 -21.21
CA MET A 676 -21.67 -43.30 -20.27
C MET A 676 -21.07 -42.09 -20.99
N GLU A 677 -20.39 -42.28 -22.12
CA GLU A 677 -19.86 -41.15 -22.91
C GLU A 677 -20.96 -40.24 -23.42
N LYS A 678 -22.09 -40.80 -23.91
CA LYS A 678 -23.23 -40.00 -24.36
C LYS A 678 -23.90 -39.24 -23.20
N PHE A 679 -23.97 -39.82 -22.01
CA PHE A 679 -24.56 -39.16 -20.84
C PHE A 679 -23.70 -37.99 -20.31
N LEU A 680 -22.37 -38.11 -20.39
CA LEU A 680 -21.43 -37.07 -19.94
C LEU A 680 -21.31 -35.91 -20.94
N VAL A 681 -21.35 -36.20 -22.25
CA VAL A 681 -21.33 -35.18 -23.31
C VAL A 681 -22.62 -34.34 -23.31
N GLN A 682 -23.77 -34.90 -22.92
CA GLN A 682 -25.03 -34.16 -22.88
C GLN A 682 -25.14 -33.16 -21.71
N LYS A 683 -24.17 -33.16 -20.78
CA LYS A 683 -24.16 -32.32 -19.57
C LYS A 683 -23.00 -31.31 -19.52
N ASP A 684 -22.22 -31.14 -20.58
CA ASP A 684 -21.02 -30.26 -20.63
C ASP A 684 -19.96 -30.56 -19.54
N TRP A 685 -19.70 -31.84 -19.22
CA TRP A 685 -18.60 -32.21 -18.33
C TRP A 685 -17.44 -32.83 -19.12
N ILE A 686 -16.29 -32.16 -19.13
CA ILE A 686 -15.04 -32.67 -19.72
C ILE A 686 -14.36 -33.60 -18.71
N PRO A 687 -14.08 -34.88 -19.02
CA PRO A 687 -13.37 -35.77 -18.10
C PRO A 687 -11.85 -35.52 -18.15
N LEU A 688 -11.25 -35.17 -17.01
CA LEU A 688 -9.79 -35.20 -16.80
C LEU A 688 -9.42 -36.51 -16.08
N TRP A 689 -9.13 -37.57 -16.84
CA TRP A 689 -8.59 -38.82 -16.27
C TRP A 689 -7.20 -39.09 -16.86
N SER A 690 -6.17 -38.93 -16.01
CA SER A 690 -4.86 -39.58 -16.09
C SER A 690 -4.04 -39.20 -14.85
N ILE A 691 -4.35 -39.80 -13.71
CA ILE A 691 -3.40 -39.96 -12.60
C ILE A 691 -3.48 -41.43 -12.22
N ASP A 692 -2.45 -42.15 -12.65
CA ASP A 692 -2.23 -43.56 -12.38
C ASP A 692 -1.95 -43.76 -10.88
N LEU A 693 -2.75 -44.58 -10.21
CA LEU A 693 -2.80 -44.69 -8.74
C LEU A 693 -2.07 -45.95 -8.22
N GLU A 694 -1.31 -46.66 -9.06
CA GLU A 694 -0.59 -47.89 -8.67
C GLU A 694 0.92 -47.72 -8.39
N GLY A 695 1.44 -46.49 -8.36
CA GLY A 695 2.88 -46.25 -8.13
C GLY A 695 3.35 -45.99 -6.68
N MET A 696 2.45 -45.85 -5.70
CA MET A 696 2.81 -45.36 -4.35
C MET A 696 3.05 -46.43 -3.27
N LEU A 697 3.30 -47.69 -3.65
CA LEU A 697 3.49 -48.77 -2.67
C LEU A 697 4.80 -49.56 -2.72
N ASN A 698 5.76 -49.29 -3.60
CA ASN A 698 7.06 -49.98 -3.50
C ASN A 698 8.26 -49.04 -3.73
N GLY A 699 9.17 -49.05 -2.75
CA GLY A 699 10.43 -48.31 -2.78
C GLY A 699 11.43 -48.86 -3.79
N ALA A 700 12.40 -48.00 -4.09
CA ALA A 700 13.62 -48.22 -4.87
C ALA A 700 13.46 -48.49 -6.37
N GLY A 701 13.93 -47.54 -7.20
CA GLY A 701 14.28 -47.80 -8.60
C GLY A 701 14.07 -46.59 -9.52
N ARG A 702 15.15 -46.11 -10.14
CA ARG A 702 15.12 -45.11 -11.22
C ARG A 702 14.20 -45.56 -12.35
N CYS A 703 13.39 -44.66 -12.91
CA CYS A 703 12.88 -44.83 -14.27
C CYS A 703 12.57 -43.49 -14.96
N VAL A 704 12.75 -43.52 -16.27
CA VAL A 704 12.97 -42.44 -17.22
C VAL A 704 11.66 -41.81 -17.70
N LEU A 705 11.62 -40.48 -17.79
CA LEU A 705 10.51 -39.70 -18.36
C LEU A 705 10.33 -39.99 -19.86
N ARG A 706 9.12 -40.42 -20.27
CA ARG A 706 8.60 -40.28 -21.63
C ARG A 706 7.31 -39.45 -21.59
N MET A 707 7.33 -38.30 -22.26
CA MET A 707 6.17 -37.43 -22.51
C MET A 707 5.21 -38.09 -23.53
N PRO A 708 3.92 -37.70 -23.52
CA PRO A 708 3.17 -37.55 -24.74
C PRO A 708 2.71 -36.10 -24.95
N LEU A 709 3.01 -35.57 -26.15
CA LEU A 709 2.35 -34.40 -26.74
C LEU A 709 0.86 -34.71 -26.99
N VAL A 710 -0.02 -33.76 -26.72
CA VAL A 710 -1.34 -33.68 -27.37
C VAL A 710 -1.52 -32.27 -27.93
N LEU A 711 -1.48 -32.18 -29.27
CA LEU A 711 -1.95 -31.04 -30.06
C LEU A 711 -3.49 -31.01 -30.02
N ILE A 712 -4.08 -29.83 -29.84
CA ILE A 712 -5.43 -29.54 -30.34
C ILE A 712 -5.36 -28.29 -31.21
N MET A 713 -5.41 -28.50 -32.53
CA MET A 713 -5.90 -27.52 -33.48
C MET A 713 -7.43 -27.52 -33.41
N CYS A 714 -8.07 -26.35 -33.39
CA CYS A 714 -9.44 -26.26 -33.90
C CYS A 714 -9.62 -25.05 -34.82
N LYS A 715 -10.34 -25.35 -35.90
CA LYS A 715 -10.45 -24.63 -37.17
C LYS A 715 -11.36 -23.41 -37.05
N SER A 716 -10.98 -22.38 -37.81
CA SER A 716 -11.88 -21.38 -38.38
C SER A 716 -12.96 -22.06 -39.23
N THR A 717 -14.22 -21.71 -39.00
CA THR A 717 -15.21 -21.51 -40.07
C THR A 717 -16.19 -20.43 -39.64
N ALA A 718 -16.14 -19.32 -40.36
CA ALA A 718 -17.17 -18.30 -40.39
C ALA A 718 -18.46 -18.84 -41.02
N HIS A 719 -19.60 -18.52 -40.43
CA HIS A 719 -20.79 -18.17 -41.21
C HIS A 719 -21.59 -17.10 -40.48
N SER A 720 -21.59 -15.92 -41.11
CA SER A 720 -22.53 -14.83 -40.93
C SER A 720 -23.93 -15.22 -41.40
N THR A 721 -24.96 -14.99 -40.59
CA THR A 721 -26.25 -14.47 -41.05
C THR A 721 -27.08 -13.93 -39.89
N TRP A 722 -27.77 -12.83 -40.19
CA TRP A 722 -28.65 -12.02 -39.36
C TRP A 722 -29.87 -12.79 -38.85
N PHE A 723 -30.43 -12.42 -37.69
CA PHE A 723 -31.82 -11.94 -37.56
C PHE A 723 -32.15 -11.41 -36.15
N VAL A 724 -33.16 -10.55 -36.15
CA VAL A 724 -33.71 -9.64 -35.15
C VAL A 724 -34.40 -10.35 -33.96
N ARG A 725 -34.26 -9.74 -32.76
CA ARG A 725 -35.14 -9.62 -31.55
C ARG A 725 -36.46 -10.42 -31.45
N PRO A 726 -36.98 -10.72 -30.24
CA PRO A 726 -37.11 -9.80 -29.07
C PRO A 726 -36.12 -10.01 -27.93
#